data_AF-A0A1Y3MP65-F1
#
_entry.id   AF-A0A1Y3MP65-F1
#
_cell.length_a   1.000
_cell.length_b   1.000
_cell.length_c   1.000
_cell.angle_alpha   90.00
_cell.angle_beta   90.00
_cell.angle_gamma   90.00
#
_symmetry.space_group_name_H-M   'P 1'
#
loop_
_entity.id
_entity.type
_entity.pdbx_description
1 polymer ?
#
loop_
_entity_poly.entity_id
_entity_poly.type
_entity_poly.pdbx_seq_one_letter_code
_entity_poly.pdbx_strand_id
1 'polypeptide(L)'
;MAPIKKLKGVLPCGDDFNSETAAKCGLSSASANDHCINNGFIYKLEDNACTKLTTGVYIFDNDGKTAKTLGGTDPGFIYNCGSDSKCTQITASYYLADSGGTKSLYSCANTKICTKVVNAGYYLVDGSLVSIDSTPTTSVATPVANAFYLDGTTFNTNKYSKLIKCTGTTASTCSSVGTPSDGFYLNGDGYASGFKKLIKCASQQCESVDSPLNTAGHAYIDAGSSTNPVSKSGTAASSKIDSFYPSTNVVTKIIRCLKGNGKCDLEVHNGGSNGTFFVDGNDATKVLKCLDSSGCTETASSTTEGHAYIDSGTVNGTNKPNIIRCDSTTKCTSSAGSTTGAYIDVGSESSTNYPNVITCNGTTCTSTQGSNSSSTGEGYLDATTAKYVITCNGTTCTSADKTAAANTASANLFYIDAVDKKKVIVCTSSACRSVKGTEDETKYYPESGVNANVIKCAKNADCASEATNGSSEVFYVDGYDPKKVLKCKTSDGCSEVEGNKTAGYAYIDNSVLSGSNFPNVIYCDKTKCASHVGSTTAAYINAGNPDASDSTKFPNMIQCTGGKCATATGQASTTGVGYMDATTTGNIITCDSSTGCKSTANGAAKNKNKFYIDGMSGTSDTDCKKVIVCVKDSGCSSLDGTATGSDVDSYYVDSQNADNYISCVKGNGACTSTAHSASTPPVFFVDGYDASKVLKCSSAGCEEKEGATTAGYGYIDAATTGSGYKVITCKSDGTATICTANENGSKAASGSGEEDDTTYFPHPDTTVKDKIISCENGKECEAVDHEDEASEKKSTCVLDDTDAPQPNSVYVNALFGKEGGDTTNPLIICDTTPTCIPSKATITGSAKSYYINSDLESVKATLDNDIIVCTGESEKCDFVKGAHSD
;
A
#
# COMPACT_ATOMS: atom_id res chain seq x y z
N MET A 1 -97.70 7.01 27.51
CA MET A 1 -97.30 8.34 27.00
C MET A 1 -96.89 9.20 28.19
N ALA A 2 -95.59 9.40 28.41
CA ALA A 2 -95.13 10.38 29.40
C ALA A 2 -95.37 11.79 28.84
N PRO A 3 -95.79 12.78 29.65
CA PRO A 3 -96.03 14.12 29.15
C PRO A 3 -94.74 14.71 28.59
N ILE A 4 -94.81 15.22 27.36
CA ILE A 4 -93.72 15.98 26.73
C ILE A 4 -93.50 17.21 27.63
N LYS A 5 -92.45 17.16 28.45
CA LYS A 5 -91.99 18.28 29.26
C LYS A 5 -91.53 19.35 28.26
N LYS A 6 -92.40 20.34 27.94
CA LYS A 6 -92.02 21.51 27.14
C LYS A 6 -90.75 22.08 27.78
N LEU A 7 -89.61 21.99 27.09
CA LEU A 7 -88.36 22.64 27.48
C LEU A 7 -88.65 24.15 27.49
N LYS A 8 -88.79 24.71 28.70
CA LYS A 8 -89.06 26.12 28.91
C LYS A 8 -87.72 26.83 28.85
N GLY A 9 -87.56 27.79 27.93
CA GLY A 9 -86.49 28.79 28.05
C GLY A 9 -86.76 29.71 29.24
N VAL A 10 -86.31 30.96 29.19
CA VAL A 10 -86.73 31.96 30.19
C VAL A 10 -88.25 31.97 30.25
N LEU A 11 -88.81 31.92 31.46
CA LEU A 11 -90.25 31.81 31.64
C LEU A 11 -90.95 33.03 31.04
N PRO A 12 -92.08 32.87 30.33
CA PRO A 12 -92.86 34.02 29.93
C PRO A 12 -93.29 34.81 31.18
N CYS A 13 -93.26 36.14 31.11
CA CYS A 13 -93.89 36.95 32.16
C CYS A 13 -95.39 36.62 32.21
N GLY A 14 -96.02 36.74 33.37
CA GLY A 14 -97.45 36.42 33.52
C GLY A 14 -98.36 37.27 32.65
N ASP A 15 -99.58 36.78 32.41
CA ASP A 15 -100.56 37.40 31.50
C ASP A 15 -100.93 38.86 31.89
N ASP A 16 -100.74 39.23 33.16
CA ASP A 16 -100.97 40.58 33.71
C ASP A 16 -99.72 41.49 33.71
N PHE A 17 -98.68 41.16 32.94
CA PHE A 17 -97.44 41.96 32.91
C PHE A 17 -97.66 43.37 32.34
N ASN A 18 -97.53 44.38 33.19
CA ASN A 18 -97.41 45.80 32.82
C ASN A 18 -96.04 46.34 33.28
N SER A 19 -95.24 46.87 32.36
CA SER A 19 -93.90 47.42 32.63
C SER A 19 -93.88 48.61 33.58
N GLU A 20 -95.04 49.24 33.86
CA GLU A 20 -95.14 50.45 34.67
C GLU A 20 -95.61 50.20 36.13
N THR A 21 -96.22 49.04 36.45
CA THR A 21 -96.89 48.84 37.75
C THR A 21 -96.83 47.42 38.36
N ALA A 22 -96.13 46.46 37.75
CA ALA A 22 -96.21 45.07 38.18
C ALA A 22 -95.31 44.75 39.41
N ALA A 23 -95.93 44.66 40.60
CA ALA A 23 -95.38 43.88 41.70
C ALA A 23 -95.23 42.42 41.22
N LYS A 24 -93.99 41.91 41.12
CA LYS A 24 -93.62 40.50 40.80
C LYS A 24 -93.55 40.09 39.32
N CYS A 25 -93.55 41.00 38.35
CA CYS A 25 -93.39 40.67 36.91
C CYS A 25 -94.35 39.56 36.38
N GLY A 26 -95.50 39.38 37.02
CA GLY A 26 -96.48 38.34 36.67
C GLY A 26 -96.06 36.90 37.01
N LEU A 27 -94.99 36.66 37.77
CA LEU A 27 -94.53 35.32 38.14
C LEU A 27 -95.27 34.82 39.41
N SER A 28 -95.90 33.64 39.35
CA SER A 28 -96.72 33.07 40.43
C SER A 28 -95.94 32.57 41.66
N SER A 29 -94.61 32.43 41.55
CA SER A 29 -93.68 32.08 42.63
C SER A 29 -92.31 32.71 42.38
N ALA A 30 -92.24 34.04 42.54
CA ALA A 30 -91.06 34.82 42.22
C ALA A 30 -90.17 35.10 43.45
N SER A 31 -88.88 34.85 43.34
CA SER A 31 -87.83 35.36 44.24
C SER A 31 -87.19 36.64 43.70
N ALA A 32 -86.60 37.46 44.58
CA ALA A 32 -85.77 38.57 44.15
C ALA A 32 -84.63 38.05 43.23
N ASN A 33 -84.41 38.70 42.09
CA ASN A 33 -83.55 38.30 40.98
C ASN A 33 -84.08 37.20 40.04
N ASP A 34 -85.35 36.80 40.14
CA ASP A 34 -85.99 36.00 39.09
C ASP A 34 -86.14 36.82 37.80
N HIS A 35 -86.09 36.14 36.66
CA HIS A 35 -86.23 36.74 35.34
C HIS A 35 -87.41 36.16 34.57
N CYS A 36 -88.02 36.97 33.71
CA CYS A 36 -89.05 36.54 32.78
C CYS A 36 -88.88 37.22 31.42
N ILE A 37 -89.45 36.64 30.35
CA ILE A 37 -89.40 37.18 28.99
C ILE A 37 -90.81 37.59 28.52
N ASN A 38 -90.96 38.78 27.96
CA ASN A 38 -92.20 39.23 27.34
C ASN A 38 -91.92 40.05 26.08
N ASN A 39 -92.59 39.73 24.97
CA ASN A 39 -92.42 40.38 23.66
C ASN A 39 -90.95 40.49 23.21
N GLY A 40 -90.14 39.49 23.57
CA GLY A 40 -88.70 39.45 23.27
C GLY A 40 -87.82 40.26 24.24
N PHE A 41 -88.37 40.90 25.27
CA PHE A 41 -87.59 41.61 26.28
C PHE A 41 -87.47 40.76 27.54
N ILE A 42 -86.28 40.69 28.13
CA ILE A 42 -86.08 40.03 29.43
C ILE A 42 -86.15 41.08 30.54
N TYR A 43 -86.88 40.76 31.61
CA TYR A 43 -87.03 41.60 32.79
C TYR A 43 -86.49 40.87 34.01
N LYS A 44 -85.78 41.58 34.87
CA LYS A 44 -85.31 41.14 36.18
C LYS A 44 -86.26 41.67 37.26
N LEU A 45 -86.72 40.80 38.14
CA LEU A 45 -87.50 41.19 39.32
C LEU A 45 -86.56 41.73 40.41
N GLU A 46 -86.72 43.00 40.73
CA GLU A 46 -86.11 43.67 41.88
C GLU A 46 -87.20 43.94 42.92
N ASP A 47 -86.82 44.28 44.16
CA ASP A 47 -87.66 44.18 45.38
C ASP A 47 -89.12 44.66 45.24
N ASN A 48 -89.43 45.60 44.33
CA ASN A 48 -90.80 45.94 43.91
C ASN A 48 -90.95 46.37 42.43
N ALA A 49 -89.99 46.09 41.55
CA ALA A 49 -90.01 46.58 40.16
C ALA A 49 -89.44 45.56 39.16
N CYS A 50 -89.87 45.64 37.91
CA CYS A 50 -89.37 44.83 36.82
C CYS A 50 -88.40 45.65 35.98
N THR A 51 -87.10 45.46 36.21
CA THR A 51 -86.06 46.18 35.49
C THR A 51 -85.78 45.45 34.18
N LYS A 52 -86.05 46.13 33.06
CA LYS A 52 -85.74 45.61 31.73
C LYS A 52 -84.23 45.43 31.58
N LEU A 53 -83.79 44.23 31.19
CA LEU A 53 -82.40 44.01 30.82
C LEU A 53 -82.09 44.75 29.51
N THR A 54 -80.92 45.37 29.47
CA THR A 54 -80.44 46.14 28.33
C THR A 54 -79.63 45.24 27.38
N THR A 55 -78.93 45.85 26.42
CA THR A 55 -78.07 45.14 25.47
C THR A 55 -77.00 44.31 26.19
N GLY A 56 -76.84 43.05 25.78
CA GLY A 56 -75.89 42.12 26.40
C GLY A 56 -76.20 40.66 26.15
N VAL A 57 -75.31 39.79 26.63
CA VAL A 57 -75.47 38.33 26.57
C VAL A 57 -75.69 37.80 27.98
N TYR A 58 -76.78 37.06 28.16
CA TYR A 58 -77.19 36.54 29.47
C TYR A 58 -77.34 35.03 29.40
N ILE A 59 -76.86 34.32 30.42
CA ILE A 59 -77.08 32.88 30.62
C ILE A 59 -78.01 32.69 31.82
N PHE A 60 -79.06 31.90 31.65
CA PHE A 60 -80.05 31.60 32.71
C PHE A 60 -79.97 30.14 33.08
N ASP A 61 -80.18 29.82 34.35
CA ASP A 61 -80.24 28.46 34.84
C ASP A 61 -81.26 27.57 34.11
N ASN A 62 -81.17 26.26 34.33
CA ASN A 62 -82.13 25.29 33.78
C ASN A 62 -83.58 25.53 34.26
N ASP A 63 -83.79 26.34 35.30
CA ASP A 63 -85.11 26.79 35.76
C ASP A 63 -85.71 27.93 34.92
N GLY A 64 -84.89 28.56 34.07
CA GLY A 64 -85.26 29.71 33.24
C GLY A 64 -85.54 30.99 34.04
N LYS A 65 -85.17 31.06 35.31
CA LYS A 65 -85.46 32.18 36.23
C LYS A 65 -84.20 32.90 36.71
N THR A 66 -83.14 32.17 37.02
CA THR A 66 -81.95 32.77 37.66
C THR A 66 -80.90 33.10 36.62
N ALA A 67 -80.51 34.37 36.49
CA ALA A 67 -79.38 34.75 35.65
C ALA A 67 -78.05 34.33 36.31
N LYS A 68 -77.13 33.83 35.49
CA LYS A 68 -75.80 33.39 35.88
C LYS A 68 -74.72 34.24 35.24
N THR A 69 -73.54 34.23 35.85
CA THR A 69 -72.37 34.89 35.29
C THR A 69 -71.90 34.14 34.04
N LEU A 70 -71.78 34.87 32.94
CA LEU A 70 -71.21 34.36 31.70
C LEU A 70 -69.75 33.92 31.96
N GLY A 71 -69.38 32.72 31.50
CA GLY A 71 -68.08 32.09 31.77
C GLY A 71 -68.09 30.99 32.84
N GLY A 72 -69.18 30.81 33.59
CA GLY A 72 -69.36 29.66 34.49
C GLY A 72 -69.50 28.32 33.76
N THR A 73 -69.26 27.21 34.46
CA THR A 73 -69.39 25.83 33.91
C THR A 73 -70.82 25.32 33.88
N ASP A 74 -71.72 25.98 34.57
CA ASP A 74 -73.09 25.50 34.72
C ASP A 74 -73.87 25.61 33.41
N PRO A 75 -74.67 24.59 33.06
CA PRO A 75 -75.52 24.62 31.88
C PRO A 75 -76.67 25.62 32.04
N GLY A 76 -77.08 26.26 30.95
CA GLY A 76 -78.16 27.25 30.99
C GLY A 76 -78.66 27.72 29.63
N PHE A 77 -79.76 28.47 29.60
CA PHE A 77 -80.28 29.09 28.38
C PHE A 77 -79.56 30.40 28.11
N ILE A 78 -78.94 30.54 26.93
CA ILE A 78 -78.26 31.78 26.54
C ILE A 78 -79.19 32.65 25.69
N TYR A 79 -79.28 33.94 26.02
CA TYR A 79 -80.00 34.95 25.26
C TYR A 79 -79.05 36.08 24.89
N ASN A 80 -79.13 36.52 23.62
CA ASN A 80 -78.42 37.70 23.13
C ASN A 80 -79.43 38.83 22.93
N CYS A 81 -79.30 39.89 23.72
CA CYS A 81 -80.14 41.08 23.69
C CYS A 81 -79.46 42.17 22.86
N GLY A 82 -80.07 42.53 21.72
CA GLY A 82 -79.53 43.51 20.78
C GLY A 82 -79.57 44.96 21.30
N SER A 83 -79.18 45.92 20.45
CA SER A 83 -79.23 47.36 20.77
C SER A 83 -80.66 47.87 20.98
N ASP A 84 -81.66 47.21 20.40
CA ASP A 84 -83.08 47.45 20.65
C ASP A 84 -83.59 46.81 21.96
N SER A 85 -82.69 46.14 22.70
CA SER A 85 -82.95 45.32 23.89
C SER A 85 -83.80 44.06 23.64
N LYS A 86 -84.12 43.72 22.39
CA LYS A 86 -84.80 42.45 22.10
C LYS A 86 -83.78 41.31 22.21
N CYS A 87 -84.14 40.33 23.02
CA CYS A 87 -83.39 39.16 23.36
C CYS A 87 -83.83 37.97 22.51
N THR A 88 -82.89 37.40 21.77
CA THR A 88 -83.11 36.17 21.01
C THR A 88 -82.40 35.03 21.72
N GLN A 89 -83.12 33.91 21.93
CA GLN A 89 -82.50 32.71 22.47
C GLN A 89 -81.48 32.18 21.47
N ILE A 90 -80.26 31.94 21.94
CA ILE A 90 -79.24 31.27 21.13
C ILE A 90 -79.58 29.79 21.04
N THR A 91 -79.83 29.33 19.82
CA THR A 91 -80.10 27.92 19.52
C THR A 91 -79.07 27.31 18.57
N ALA A 92 -77.99 28.04 18.26
CA ALA A 92 -76.88 27.53 17.46
C ALA A 92 -76.21 26.36 18.18
N SER A 93 -75.69 25.38 17.44
CA SER A 93 -75.04 24.20 18.04
C SER A 93 -73.84 24.57 18.92
N TYR A 94 -73.12 25.63 18.53
CA TYR A 94 -72.07 26.27 19.32
C TYR A 94 -72.25 27.78 19.30
N TYR A 95 -71.85 28.44 20.38
CA TYR A 95 -71.92 29.90 20.52
C TYR A 95 -70.73 30.44 21.28
N LEU A 96 -70.04 31.42 20.70
CA LEU A 96 -68.91 32.11 21.32
C LEU A 96 -69.42 33.35 22.06
N ALA A 97 -69.46 33.27 23.39
CA ALA A 97 -69.79 34.39 24.24
C ALA A 97 -68.54 35.24 24.52
N ASP A 98 -68.66 36.57 24.44
CA ASP A 98 -67.62 37.52 24.82
C ASP A 98 -68.15 38.42 25.94
N SER A 99 -67.58 38.29 27.14
CA SER A 99 -67.94 39.10 28.30
C SER A 99 -66.73 39.92 28.73
N GLY A 100 -66.70 41.19 28.33
CA GLY A 100 -65.63 42.11 28.74
C GLY A 100 -64.23 41.66 28.32
N GLY A 101 -64.08 41.00 27.17
CA GLY A 101 -62.80 40.51 26.65
C GLY A 101 -62.45 39.08 27.05
N THR A 102 -63.20 38.45 27.96
CA THR A 102 -63.08 37.01 28.24
C THR A 102 -64.04 36.25 27.33
N LYS A 103 -63.49 35.37 26.50
CA LYS A 103 -64.27 34.53 25.59
C LYS A 103 -64.59 33.20 26.25
N SER A 104 -65.78 32.66 26.01
CA SER A 104 -66.18 31.33 26.46
C SER A 104 -67.05 30.69 25.39
N LEU A 105 -66.70 29.45 25.01
CA LEU A 105 -67.47 28.68 24.05
C LEU A 105 -68.55 27.87 24.77
N TYR A 106 -69.75 27.88 24.23
CA TYR A 106 -70.89 27.09 24.71
C TYR A 106 -71.39 26.15 23.61
N SER A 107 -71.85 24.96 23.99
CA SER A 107 -72.53 24.00 23.11
C SER A 107 -73.99 23.88 23.52
N CYS A 108 -74.93 24.20 22.62
CA CYS A 108 -76.37 24.26 22.92
C CYS A 108 -77.18 23.09 22.32
N ALA A 109 -76.53 21.92 22.17
CA ALA A 109 -77.04 20.77 21.43
C ALA A 109 -78.48 20.37 21.82
N ASN A 110 -79.38 20.31 20.82
CA ASN A 110 -80.75 19.75 20.74
C ASN A 110 -81.78 20.08 21.83
N THR A 111 -81.37 20.58 22.99
CA THR A 111 -82.20 20.82 24.18
C THR A 111 -82.38 22.32 24.46
N LYS A 112 -81.73 23.19 23.67
CA LYS A 112 -81.61 24.65 23.87
C LYS A 112 -80.88 25.06 25.15
N ILE A 113 -80.43 24.10 25.96
CA ILE A 113 -79.58 24.31 27.12
C ILE A 113 -78.13 24.29 26.62
N CYS A 114 -77.41 25.36 26.92
CA CYS A 114 -76.03 25.58 26.53
C CYS A 114 -75.09 25.20 27.68
N THR A 115 -74.14 24.32 27.43
CA THR A 115 -73.09 23.94 28.40
C THR A 115 -71.77 24.54 27.97
N LYS A 116 -70.99 25.07 28.92
CA LYS A 116 -69.64 25.57 28.62
C LYS A 116 -68.77 24.43 28.09
N VAL A 117 -68.14 24.65 26.95
CA VAL A 117 -67.20 23.71 26.37
C VAL A 117 -65.87 23.85 27.10
N VAL A 118 -65.37 22.74 27.64
CA VAL A 118 -64.09 22.68 28.37
C VAL A 118 -63.06 21.77 27.71
N ASN A 119 -63.49 20.99 26.70
CA ASN A 119 -62.60 20.10 25.99
C ASN A 119 -61.67 20.91 25.08
N ALA A 120 -60.38 20.64 25.20
CA ALA A 120 -59.38 21.22 24.32
C ALA A 120 -59.66 20.83 22.86
N GLY A 121 -59.21 21.68 21.93
CA GLY A 121 -59.36 21.47 20.48
C GLY A 121 -59.93 22.69 19.77
N TYR A 122 -60.29 22.48 18.51
CA TYR A 122 -60.79 23.51 17.60
C TYR A 122 -62.26 23.27 17.24
N TYR A 123 -63.00 24.35 17.07
CA TYR A 123 -64.44 24.36 16.81
C TYR A 123 -64.78 25.36 15.70
N LEU A 124 -65.70 24.99 14.81
CA LEU A 124 -66.28 25.92 13.82
C LEU A 124 -67.56 26.54 14.39
N VAL A 125 -67.55 27.86 14.57
CA VAL A 125 -68.63 28.61 15.21
C VAL A 125 -68.94 29.83 14.37
N ASP A 126 -70.11 29.85 13.73
CA ASP A 126 -70.61 31.00 12.94
C ASP A 126 -69.57 31.63 12.00
N GLY A 127 -68.87 30.79 11.24
CA GLY A 127 -67.84 31.24 10.29
C GLY A 127 -66.53 31.69 10.93
N SER A 128 -66.30 31.39 12.21
CA SER A 128 -65.05 31.58 12.95
C SER A 128 -64.45 30.23 13.37
N LEU A 129 -63.12 30.17 13.46
CA LEU A 129 -62.38 29.03 14.02
C LEU A 129 -62.01 29.38 15.47
N VAL A 130 -62.56 28.65 16.43
CA VAL A 130 -62.37 28.90 17.87
C VAL A 130 -61.49 27.78 18.43
N SER A 131 -60.45 28.13 19.19
CA SER A 131 -59.62 27.18 19.91
C SER A 131 -59.91 27.22 21.41
N ILE A 132 -59.84 26.06 22.04
CA ILE A 132 -59.80 25.88 23.49
C ILE A 132 -58.49 25.15 23.80
N ASP A 133 -57.66 25.73 24.64
CA ASP A 133 -56.41 25.09 25.07
C ASP A 133 -56.63 24.11 26.24
N SER A 134 -55.54 23.57 26.79
CA SER A 134 -55.58 22.65 27.94
C SER A 134 -55.94 23.34 29.28
N THR A 135 -55.95 24.67 29.33
CA THR A 135 -56.31 25.50 30.49
C THR A 135 -57.73 26.09 30.38
N PRO A 136 -58.62 25.38 29.69
CA PRO A 136 -59.88 25.87 29.11
C PRO A 136 -59.96 27.32 28.61
N THR A 137 -58.85 27.92 28.15
CA THR A 137 -58.86 29.28 27.64
C THR A 137 -59.40 29.29 26.21
N THR A 138 -60.43 30.10 25.95
CA THR A 138 -61.05 30.21 24.63
C THR A 138 -60.45 31.37 23.84
N SER A 139 -60.05 31.13 22.60
CA SER A 139 -59.56 32.18 21.70
C SER A 139 -60.09 32.00 20.27
N VAL A 140 -60.11 33.08 19.48
CA VAL A 140 -60.43 33.00 18.05
C VAL A 140 -59.11 32.79 17.31
N ALA A 141 -58.96 31.62 16.69
CA ALA A 141 -57.79 31.27 15.92
C ALA A 141 -57.89 31.83 14.51
N THR A 142 -56.76 32.26 13.95
CA THR A 142 -56.67 32.62 12.53
C THR A 142 -56.43 31.34 11.72
N PRO A 143 -57.33 30.96 10.79
CA PRO A 143 -57.12 29.79 9.95
C PRO A 143 -55.89 29.93 9.06
N VAL A 144 -55.24 28.80 8.82
CA VAL A 144 -54.09 28.68 7.93
C VAL A 144 -54.53 27.87 6.72
N ALA A 145 -54.20 28.37 5.53
CA ALA A 145 -54.50 27.68 4.29
C ALA A 145 -53.81 26.30 4.23
N ASN A 146 -54.55 25.29 3.79
CA ASN A 146 -54.13 23.89 3.70
C ASN A 146 -53.72 23.24 5.03
N ALA A 147 -54.22 23.76 6.16
CA ALA A 147 -53.94 23.23 7.48
C ALA A 147 -55.08 22.37 8.02
N PHE A 148 -54.73 21.51 8.97
CA PHE A 148 -55.65 20.70 9.75
C PHE A 148 -55.60 21.11 11.23
N TYR A 149 -56.72 20.92 11.91
CA TYR A 149 -56.88 21.18 13.34
C TYR A 149 -57.63 20.02 13.99
N LEU A 150 -57.36 19.75 15.26
CA LEU A 150 -58.04 18.70 16.03
C LEU A 150 -59.46 19.15 16.39
N ASP A 151 -60.49 18.45 15.89
CA ASP A 151 -61.89 18.83 16.06
C ASP A 151 -62.37 18.49 17.48
N GLY A 152 -62.44 19.51 18.34
CA GLY A 152 -62.76 19.38 19.76
C GLY A 152 -64.14 18.77 20.04
N THR A 153 -65.04 18.75 19.04
CA THR A 153 -66.35 18.09 19.15
C THR A 153 -66.24 16.58 19.34
N THR A 154 -65.06 15.99 19.08
CA THR A 154 -64.80 14.55 19.18
C THR A 154 -63.71 14.18 20.17
N PHE A 155 -63.34 15.11 21.04
CA PHE A 155 -62.35 14.87 22.07
C PHE A 155 -62.78 13.73 23.02
N ASN A 156 -61.96 12.69 23.11
CA ASN A 156 -62.12 11.58 24.04
C ASN A 156 -60.73 11.07 24.48
N THR A 157 -60.46 11.07 25.78
CA THR A 157 -59.22 10.51 26.36
C THR A 157 -57.94 11.03 25.67
N ASN A 158 -57.85 12.35 25.47
CA ASN A 158 -56.74 13.05 24.79
C ASN A 158 -56.57 12.75 23.28
N LYS A 159 -57.53 12.05 22.65
CA LYS A 159 -57.57 11.79 21.22
C LYS A 159 -58.81 12.43 20.58
N TYR A 160 -58.77 12.56 19.27
CA TYR A 160 -59.84 13.16 18.47
C TYR A 160 -60.19 12.22 17.32
N SER A 161 -61.47 12.03 17.00
CA SER A 161 -61.87 11.19 15.86
C SER A 161 -62.19 11.96 14.59
N LYS A 162 -62.20 13.30 14.67
CA LYS A 162 -62.39 14.21 13.53
C LYS A 162 -61.29 15.26 13.48
N LEU A 163 -61.12 15.83 12.29
CA LEU A 163 -60.28 17.00 12.05
C LEU A 163 -61.10 18.14 11.46
N ILE A 164 -60.58 19.37 11.51
CA ILE A 164 -61.08 20.50 10.72
C ILE A 164 -60.02 20.83 9.68
N LYS A 165 -60.38 20.81 8.39
CA LYS A 165 -59.50 21.20 7.27
C LYS A 165 -59.85 22.61 6.83
N CYS A 166 -58.86 23.49 6.75
CA CYS A 166 -59.01 24.84 6.20
C CYS A 166 -58.28 24.94 4.86
N THR A 167 -58.96 25.30 3.78
CA THR A 167 -58.33 25.44 2.45
C THR A 167 -57.81 26.86 2.18
N GLY A 168 -58.27 27.85 2.94
CA GLY A 168 -57.82 29.24 2.90
C GLY A 168 -57.54 29.80 4.30
N THR A 169 -57.35 31.11 4.37
CA THR A 169 -56.99 31.83 5.62
C THR A 169 -58.21 32.41 6.37
N THR A 170 -59.42 32.14 5.89
CA THR A 170 -60.67 32.58 6.52
C THR A 170 -61.47 31.37 6.97
N ALA A 171 -62.22 31.49 8.08
CA ALA A 171 -62.88 30.34 8.67
C ALA A 171 -64.07 29.80 7.83
N SER A 172 -64.58 30.61 6.89
CA SER A 172 -65.49 30.16 5.83
C SER A 172 -64.91 29.08 4.90
N THR A 173 -63.58 28.93 4.87
CA THR A 173 -62.88 27.90 4.08
C THR A 173 -62.58 26.64 4.88
N CYS A 174 -63.06 26.56 6.13
CA CYS A 174 -62.84 25.44 7.02
C CYS A 174 -64.05 24.51 7.07
N SER A 175 -63.81 23.19 7.09
CA SER A 175 -64.85 22.17 7.17
C SER A 175 -64.40 20.97 8.02
N SER A 176 -65.35 20.31 8.70
CA SER A 176 -65.07 19.10 9.48
C SER A 176 -64.82 17.89 8.55
N VAL A 177 -63.82 17.08 8.92
CA VAL A 177 -63.40 15.84 8.28
C VAL A 177 -63.82 14.70 9.22
N GLY A 178 -64.89 14.01 8.84
CA GLY A 178 -65.58 13.03 9.69
C GLY A 178 -64.80 11.75 9.98
N THR A 179 -63.98 11.31 9.03
CA THR A 179 -63.20 10.07 9.10
C THR A 179 -61.79 10.32 8.54
N PRO A 180 -60.88 10.86 9.36
CA PRO A 180 -59.49 11.07 8.95
C PRO A 180 -58.84 9.74 8.55
N SER A 181 -58.11 9.74 7.44
CA SER A 181 -57.28 8.59 7.04
C SER A 181 -56.06 8.47 7.96
N ASP A 182 -55.52 7.27 8.07
CA ASP A 182 -54.28 7.04 8.81
C ASP A 182 -53.10 7.76 8.14
N GLY A 183 -52.25 8.39 8.94
CA GLY A 183 -51.08 9.14 8.47
C GLY A 183 -50.91 10.47 9.18
N PHE A 184 -50.21 11.40 8.53
CA PHE A 184 -49.85 12.69 9.11
C PHE A 184 -50.51 13.85 8.35
N TYR A 185 -50.77 14.92 9.07
CA TYR A 185 -51.37 16.15 8.56
C TYR A 185 -50.60 17.37 9.10
N LEU A 186 -50.56 18.45 8.32
CA LEU A 186 -50.01 19.73 8.78
C LEU A 186 -50.92 20.37 9.82
N ASN A 187 -50.42 20.58 11.04
CA ASN A 187 -51.20 21.16 12.12
C ASN A 187 -51.11 22.69 12.08
N GLY A 188 -52.23 23.38 11.86
CA GLY A 188 -52.27 24.84 11.85
C GLY A 188 -52.09 25.49 13.24
N ASP A 189 -52.13 24.70 14.31
CA ASP A 189 -51.89 25.17 15.68
C ASP A 189 -50.46 25.73 15.84
N GLY A 190 -50.36 26.97 16.34
CA GLY A 190 -49.07 27.65 16.55
C GLY A 190 -48.38 28.16 15.28
N TYR A 191 -49.09 28.25 14.15
CA TYR A 191 -48.56 28.79 12.90
C TYR A 191 -48.32 30.30 13.00
N ALA A 192 -47.07 30.70 13.16
CA ALA A 192 -46.64 32.11 13.08
C ALA A 192 -45.88 32.41 11.78
N SER A 193 -45.07 31.46 11.30
CA SER A 193 -44.29 31.59 10.05
C SER A 193 -43.98 30.23 9.41
N GLY A 194 -44.78 29.20 9.69
CA GLY A 194 -44.56 27.81 9.27
C GLY A 194 -45.20 26.81 10.24
N PHE A 195 -45.40 25.56 9.81
CA PHE A 195 -46.02 24.52 10.64
C PHE A 195 -45.02 23.95 11.63
N LYS A 196 -45.25 24.11 12.93
CA LYS A 196 -44.36 23.62 13.99
C LYS A 196 -44.77 22.25 14.55
N LYS A 197 -46.00 21.83 14.27
CA LYS A 197 -46.61 20.61 14.76
C LYS A 197 -47.20 19.82 13.60
N LEU A 198 -47.36 18.53 13.82
CA LEU A 198 -48.14 17.67 12.93
C LEU A 198 -49.34 17.11 13.71
N ILE A 199 -50.30 16.58 12.98
CA ILE A 199 -51.35 15.73 13.55
C ILE A 199 -51.09 14.32 13.05
N LYS A 200 -51.00 13.36 13.98
CA LYS A 200 -50.91 11.93 13.66
C LYS A 200 -52.28 11.31 13.87
N CYS A 201 -52.81 10.63 12.86
CA CYS A 201 -54.02 9.82 12.97
C CYS A 201 -53.69 8.35 12.73
N ALA A 202 -54.18 7.48 13.61
CA ALA A 202 -54.10 6.03 13.46
C ALA A 202 -55.41 5.40 13.96
N SER A 203 -56.02 4.53 13.16
CA SER A 203 -57.31 3.90 13.47
C SER A 203 -58.40 4.92 13.83
N GLN A 204 -58.45 6.05 13.11
CA GLN A 204 -59.36 7.18 13.37
C GLN A 204 -59.18 7.84 14.75
N GLN A 205 -58.01 7.69 15.38
CA GLN A 205 -57.63 8.43 16.57
C GLN A 205 -56.49 9.37 16.23
N CYS A 206 -56.77 10.67 16.33
CA CYS A 206 -55.85 11.74 15.99
C CYS A 206 -55.31 12.42 17.25
N GLU A 207 -54.05 12.82 17.20
CA GLU A 207 -53.41 13.62 18.24
C GLU A 207 -52.46 14.65 17.62
N SER A 208 -52.19 15.72 18.37
CA SER A 208 -51.10 16.63 18.01
C SER A 208 -49.80 15.98 18.42
N VAL A 209 -48.85 15.93 17.49
CA VAL A 209 -47.47 15.59 17.79
C VAL A 209 -46.65 16.86 17.60
N ASP A 210 -45.86 17.21 18.61
CA ASP A 210 -44.78 18.16 18.39
C ASP A 210 -43.90 17.56 17.31
N SER A 211 -43.68 18.32 16.23
CA SER A 211 -42.89 17.79 15.15
C SER A 211 -41.51 17.41 15.72
N PRO A 212 -40.91 16.28 15.32
CA PRO A 212 -39.53 15.97 15.67
C PRO A 212 -38.62 16.89 14.84
N LEU A 213 -38.64 18.16 15.20
CA LEU A 213 -37.93 19.27 14.56
C LEU A 213 -36.41 19.16 14.68
N ASN A 214 -35.92 18.13 15.39
CA ASN A 214 -34.51 17.97 15.69
C ASN A 214 -33.79 16.94 14.80
N THR A 215 -34.51 16.18 13.97
CA THR A 215 -33.91 15.13 13.14
C THR A 215 -34.07 15.42 11.65
N ALA A 216 -33.03 16.00 11.03
CA ALA A 216 -32.95 16.17 9.56
C ALA A 216 -33.27 14.87 8.82
N GLY A 217 -33.82 15.01 7.61
CA GLY A 217 -34.01 13.90 6.66
C GLY A 217 -35.28 13.07 6.86
N HIS A 218 -36.11 13.39 7.87
CA HIS A 218 -37.39 12.70 8.07
C HIS A 218 -38.49 13.30 7.20
N ALA A 219 -39.27 12.42 6.58
CA ALA A 219 -40.49 12.77 5.85
C ALA A 219 -41.67 11.93 6.33
N TYR A 220 -42.88 12.45 6.15
CA TYR A 220 -44.13 11.80 6.51
C TYR A 220 -45.05 11.74 5.30
N ILE A 221 -45.84 10.69 5.18
CA ILE A 221 -46.89 10.61 4.17
C ILE A 221 -48.01 11.59 4.56
N ASP A 222 -48.33 12.56 3.69
CA ASP A 222 -49.43 13.51 3.91
C ASP A 222 -50.78 12.85 3.59
N ALA A 223 -51.52 12.48 4.64
CA ALA A 223 -52.86 11.93 4.49
C ALA A 223 -53.90 13.00 4.07
N GLY A 224 -53.57 14.28 4.23
CA GLY A 224 -54.46 15.42 3.92
C GLY A 224 -54.56 15.79 2.43
N SER A 225 -53.62 15.29 1.61
CA SER A 225 -53.50 15.60 0.18
C SER A 225 -54.37 14.75 -0.73
N SER A 226 -54.90 13.62 -0.24
CA SER A 226 -55.69 12.71 -1.09
C SER A 226 -57.01 13.38 -1.50
N THR A 227 -57.21 13.57 -2.80
CA THR A 227 -58.54 13.88 -3.37
C THR A 227 -59.43 12.63 -3.47
N ASN A 228 -58.95 11.47 -3.01
CA ASN A 228 -59.74 10.27 -2.79
C ASN A 228 -58.99 9.31 -1.83
N PRO A 229 -59.58 8.89 -0.71
CA PRO A 229 -58.96 7.91 0.17
C PRO A 229 -58.97 6.54 -0.51
N VAL A 230 -57.79 6.05 -0.93
CA VAL A 230 -57.65 4.64 -1.31
C VAL A 230 -57.57 3.85 -0.01
N SER A 231 -58.69 3.22 0.35
CA SER A 231 -58.76 2.26 1.45
C SER A 231 -57.78 1.11 1.18
N LYS A 232 -56.71 1.03 1.98
CA LYS A 232 -55.79 -0.10 2.02
C LYS A 232 -56.45 -1.24 2.79
N SER A 233 -57.22 -2.07 2.08
CA SER A 233 -57.70 -3.37 2.58
C SER A 233 -57.09 -4.45 1.71
N GLY A 234 -56.11 -5.16 2.28
CA GLY A 234 -55.48 -6.28 1.61
C GLY A 234 -56.27 -7.57 1.85
N THR A 235 -56.80 -8.14 0.78
CA THR A 235 -56.85 -9.60 0.60
C THR A 235 -56.80 -9.90 -0.89
N ALA A 236 -55.85 -10.76 -1.28
CA ALA A 236 -55.63 -11.18 -2.65
C ALA A 236 -56.85 -11.94 -3.20
N ALA A 237 -57.37 -11.50 -4.36
CA ALA A 237 -57.95 -12.38 -5.37
C ALA A 237 -58.09 -11.65 -6.72
N SER A 238 -57.54 -12.28 -7.74
CA SER A 238 -57.66 -11.99 -9.17
C SER A 238 -59.07 -11.59 -9.64
N SER A 239 -59.19 -10.53 -10.45
CA SER A 239 -59.57 -10.62 -11.88
C SER A 239 -59.91 -9.25 -12.49
N LYS A 240 -59.40 -9.02 -13.71
CA LYS A 240 -59.84 -8.09 -14.77
C LYS A 240 -60.53 -6.78 -14.38
N ILE A 241 -59.86 -5.66 -14.69
CA ILE A 241 -60.55 -4.38 -14.98
C ILE A 241 -60.10 -3.90 -16.36
N ASP A 242 -61.10 -3.71 -17.22
CA ASP A 242 -61.01 -3.15 -18.57
C ASP A 242 -60.55 -1.69 -18.58
N SER A 243 -59.86 -1.36 -19.66
CA SER A 243 -59.43 -0.04 -20.10
C SER A 243 -60.58 0.94 -20.36
N PHE A 244 -60.68 2.03 -19.60
CA PHE A 244 -61.08 3.37 -20.09
C PHE A 244 -60.96 4.44 -18.98
N TYR A 245 -59.81 5.12 -18.86
CA TYR A 245 -59.60 6.52 -18.40
C TYR A 245 -58.08 6.77 -18.28
N PRO A 246 -57.48 7.74 -19.00
CA PRO A 246 -56.07 8.07 -18.85
C PRO A 246 -55.86 9.12 -17.74
N SER A 247 -54.78 8.96 -16.96
CA SER A 247 -54.18 9.90 -15.99
C SER A 247 -54.80 10.00 -14.57
N THR A 248 -54.65 8.95 -13.76
CA THR A 248 -54.60 9.10 -12.29
C THR A 248 -53.15 9.28 -11.86
N ASN A 249 -52.63 10.52 -11.93
CA ASN A 249 -51.41 10.89 -11.22
C ASN A 249 -51.69 10.79 -9.72
N VAL A 250 -51.30 9.68 -9.10
CA VAL A 250 -51.33 9.53 -7.63
C VAL A 250 -50.18 10.36 -7.07
N VAL A 251 -50.37 11.67 -7.01
CA VAL A 251 -49.42 12.57 -6.34
C VAL A 251 -49.63 12.39 -4.85
N THR A 252 -48.89 11.50 -4.21
CA THR A 252 -48.76 11.52 -2.75
C THR A 252 -47.85 12.68 -2.41
N LYS A 253 -48.39 13.67 -1.72
CA LYS A 253 -47.56 14.71 -1.12
C LYS A 253 -46.89 14.15 0.13
N ILE A 254 -45.69 14.61 0.41
CA ILE A 254 -45.00 14.31 1.66
C ILE A 254 -44.91 15.58 2.49
N ILE A 255 -44.89 15.40 3.80
CA ILE A 255 -44.57 16.46 4.75
C ILE A 255 -43.10 16.31 5.11
N ARG A 256 -42.31 17.36 4.89
CA ARG A 256 -40.89 17.39 5.29
C ARG A 256 -40.70 18.38 6.41
N CYS A 257 -39.97 17.98 7.44
CA CYS A 257 -39.58 18.86 8.53
C CYS A 257 -38.08 19.15 8.41
N LEU A 258 -37.74 20.41 8.12
CA LEU A 258 -36.36 20.81 7.84
C LEU A 258 -35.60 21.08 9.15
N LYS A 259 -34.36 20.59 9.24
CA LYS A 259 -33.50 20.83 10.41
C LYS A 259 -33.06 22.29 10.44
N GLY A 260 -33.21 22.93 11.61
CA GLY A 260 -32.68 24.26 11.88
C GLY A 260 -33.69 25.41 11.78
N ASN A 261 -34.82 25.24 11.08
CA ASN A 261 -35.89 26.26 11.03
C ASN A 261 -37.09 25.91 11.93
N GLY A 262 -37.18 24.67 12.42
CA GLY A 262 -38.28 24.22 13.27
C GLY A 262 -39.63 24.18 12.55
N LYS A 263 -39.62 24.00 11.23
CA LYS A 263 -40.83 24.06 10.38
C LYS A 263 -40.97 22.80 9.53
N CYS A 264 -42.21 22.38 9.36
CA CYS A 264 -42.62 21.40 8.38
C CYS A 264 -43.35 22.08 7.23
N ASP A 265 -43.12 21.62 6.02
CA ASP A 265 -43.79 22.11 4.82
C ASP A 265 -44.30 20.94 3.98
N LEU A 266 -45.34 21.23 3.20
CA LEU A 266 -45.89 20.31 2.22
C LEU A 266 -45.03 20.37 0.95
N GLU A 267 -44.40 19.26 0.60
CA GLU A 267 -43.67 19.17 -0.66
C GLU A 267 -44.43 18.26 -1.62
N VAL A 268 -44.71 18.80 -2.81
CA VAL A 268 -45.16 18.00 -3.95
C VAL A 268 -43.92 17.39 -4.56
N HIS A 269 -43.68 16.13 -4.27
CA HIS A 269 -42.55 15.43 -4.86
C HIS A 269 -43.00 14.73 -6.14
N ASN A 270 -42.51 15.22 -7.28
CA ASN A 270 -42.45 14.41 -8.49
C ASN A 270 -41.18 13.58 -8.32
N GLY A 271 -41.31 12.26 -8.12
CA GLY A 271 -40.16 11.38 -8.04
C GLY A 271 -39.27 11.51 -9.29
N GLY A 272 -38.17 10.76 -9.31
CA GLY A 272 -37.57 10.33 -10.59
C GLY A 272 -37.83 8.84 -10.79
N SER A 273 -37.53 8.33 -11.99
CA SER A 273 -37.72 6.91 -12.36
C SER A 273 -37.04 5.90 -11.42
N ASN A 274 -35.97 6.31 -10.73
CA ASN A 274 -35.22 5.48 -9.76
C ASN A 274 -35.65 5.69 -8.30
N GLY A 275 -36.70 6.49 -8.09
CA GLY A 275 -37.22 6.84 -6.77
C GLY A 275 -36.37 7.83 -6.00
N THR A 276 -37.02 8.55 -5.08
CA THR A 276 -36.35 9.40 -4.09
C THR A 276 -36.59 8.86 -2.69
N PHE A 277 -35.56 8.93 -1.84
CA PHE A 277 -35.55 8.28 -0.54
C PHE A 277 -35.48 9.30 0.60
N PHE A 278 -36.22 9.02 1.66
CA PHE A 278 -36.27 9.80 2.91
C PHE A 278 -36.28 8.84 4.10
N VAL A 279 -35.82 9.31 5.26
CA VAL A 279 -36.06 8.56 6.51
C VAL A 279 -37.55 8.65 6.83
N ASP A 280 -38.19 7.54 7.16
CA ASP A 280 -39.59 7.58 7.56
C ASP A 280 -39.72 8.20 8.96
N GLY A 281 -40.41 9.34 9.01
CA GLY A 281 -40.71 10.09 10.23
C GLY A 281 -41.62 9.36 11.20
N ASN A 282 -42.45 8.42 10.73
CA ASN A 282 -43.36 7.61 11.54
C ASN A 282 -42.63 6.43 12.18
N ASP A 283 -41.82 5.76 11.37
CA ASP A 283 -41.03 4.59 11.76
C ASP A 283 -39.62 4.71 11.20
N ALA A 284 -38.74 5.31 11.99
CA ALA A 284 -37.37 5.55 11.57
C ALA A 284 -36.55 4.25 11.36
N THR A 285 -37.11 3.04 11.49
CA THR A 285 -36.47 1.80 11.01
C THR A 285 -36.69 1.56 9.51
N LYS A 286 -37.53 2.38 8.87
CA LYS A 286 -37.90 2.29 7.46
C LYS A 286 -37.45 3.51 6.68
N VAL A 287 -37.53 3.37 5.35
CA VAL A 287 -37.35 4.47 4.40
C VAL A 287 -38.63 4.69 3.61
N LEU A 288 -38.89 5.94 3.24
CA LEU A 288 -39.94 6.28 2.28
C LEU A 288 -39.32 6.33 0.88
N LYS A 289 -39.83 5.50 -0.03
CA LYS A 289 -39.50 5.49 -1.46
C LYS A 289 -40.62 6.18 -2.22
N CYS A 290 -40.32 7.28 -2.89
CA CYS A 290 -41.28 8.02 -3.71
C CYS A 290 -40.98 7.88 -5.20
N LEU A 291 -41.97 7.45 -5.98
CA LEU A 291 -41.91 7.25 -7.43
C LEU A 291 -42.96 8.13 -8.12
N ASP A 292 -42.67 8.59 -9.34
CA ASP A 292 -43.50 9.55 -10.11
C ASP A 292 -44.92 9.01 -10.34
N SER A 293 -45.03 7.71 -10.63
CA SER A 293 -46.27 7.07 -11.07
C SER A 293 -47.06 6.41 -9.94
N SER A 294 -46.42 6.06 -8.83
CA SER A 294 -47.04 5.28 -7.75
C SER A 294 -47.01 5.98 -6.39
N GLY A 295 -46.41 7.17 -6.31
CA GLY A 295 -46.35 7.91 -5.07
C GLY A 295 -45.31 7.40 -4.08
N CYS A 296 -45.46 7.77 -2.81
CA CYS A 296 -44.56 7.41 -1.71
C CYS A 296 -45.06 6.19 -0.94
N THR A 297 -44.18 5.20 -0.77
CA THR A 297 -44.45 3.98 0.01
C THR A 297 -43.37 3.74 1.04
N GLU A 298 -43.78 3.30 2.24
CA GLU A 298 -42.86 2.73 3.23
C GLU A 298 -42.23 1.45 2.68
N THR A 299 -40.90 1.37 2.73
CA THR A 299 -40.13 0.18 2.37
C THR A 299 -39.26 -0.20 3.56
N ALA A 300 -39.14 -1.51 3.84
CA ALA A 300 -38.18 -1.99 4.82
C ALA A 300 -36.79 -1.51 4.42
N SER A 301 -36.04 -0.94 5.37
CA SER A 301 -34.68 -0.52 5.09
C SER A 301 -33.74 -1.72 5.03
N SER A 302 -32.61 -1.56 4.35
CA SER A 302 -31.55 -2.55 4.40
C SER A 302 -30.58 -2.18 5.51
N THR A 303 -30.22 -3.16 6.33
CA THR A 303 -29.26 -3.02 7.43
C THR A 303 -27.92 -3.72 7.12
N THR A 304 -27.73 -4.17 5.87
CA THR A 304 -26.50 -4.82 5.43
C THR A 304 -25.36 -3.80 5.35
N GLU A 305 -24.14 -4.20 5.71
CA GLU A 305 -22.95 -3.35 5.56
C GLU A 305 -22.73 -2.96 4.10
N GLY A 306 -22.16 -1.79 3.87
CA GLY A 306 -22.03 -1.18 2.55
C GLY A 306 -23.31 -0.53 2.02
N HIS A 307 -24.50 -0.90 2.47
CA HIS A 307 -25.76 -0.40 1.89
C HIS A 307 -26.10 1.03 2.34
N ALA A 308 -26.57 1.85 1.39
CA ALA A 308 -27.13 3.17 1.66
C ALA A 308 -28.14 3.61 0.58
N TYR A 309 -28.80 4.73 0.85
CA TYR A 309 -29.62 5.47 -0.11
C TYR A 309 -29.12 6.91 -0.22
N ILE A 310 -29.31 7.58 -1.36
CA ILE A 310 -29.10 9.02 -1.46
C ILE A 310 -30.26 9.74 -0.77
N ASP A 311 -29.96 10.54 0.25
CA ASP A 311 -30.99 11.29 0.99
C ASP A 311 -31.52 12.44 0.14
N SER A 312 -32.79 12.35 -0.25
CA SER A 312 -33.49 13.46 -0.93
C SER A 312 -34.08 14.47 0.05
N GLY A 313 -34.06 14.14 1.35
CA GLY A 313 -34.53 14.93 2.48
C GLY A 313 -33.62 16.08 2.92
N THR A 314 -32.39 16.14 2.40
CA THR A 314 -31.42 17.18 2.75
C THR A 314 -30.90 17.86 1.48
N VAL A 315 -31.80 18.55 0.79
CA VAL A 315 -31.44 19.37 -0.37
C VAL A 315 -30.94 20.73 0.10
N ASN A 316 -29.76 21.14 -0.36
CA ASN A 316 -29.32 22.53 -0.34
C ASN A 316 -29.33 23.03 -1.79
N GLY A 317 -30.46 23.58 -2.24
CA GLY A 317 -30.73 23.80 -3.66
C GLY A 317 -30.91 22.48 -4.42
N THR A 318 -30.09 22.22 -5.43
CA THR A 318 -30.09 20.95 -6.20
C THR A 318 -29.16 19.87 -5.63
N ASN A 319 -28.31 20.21 -4.66
CA ASN A 319 -27.28 19.32 -4.15
C ASN A 319 -27.82 18.39 -3.07
N LYS A 320 -27.45 17.11 -3.15
CA LYS A 320 -27.81 16.05 -2.18
C LYS A 320 -26.54 15.53 -1.49
N PRO A 321 -26.02 16.21 -0.46
CA PRO A 321 -24.75 15.85 0.19
C PRO A 321 -24.83 14.63 1.11
N ASN A 322 -26.05 14.20 1.49
CA ASN A 322 -26.23 13.18 2.51
C ASN A 322 -26.68 11.84 1.94
N ILE A 323 -26.43 10.81 2.75
CA ILE A 323 -26.86 9.45 2.56
C ILE A 323 -27.72 9.01 3.75
N ILE A 324 -28.64 8.10 3.48
CA ILE A 324 -29.45 7.41 4.50
C ILE A 324 -28.82 6.05 4.77
N ARG A 325 -28.52 5.78 6.04
CA ARG A 325 -28.05 4.48 6.50
C ARG A 325 -28.88 3.98 7.66
N CYS A 326 -29.17 2.70 7.63
CA CYS A 326 -29.94 2.01 8.63
C CYS A 326 -29.08 0.90 9.21
N ASP A 327 -29.12 0.72 10.52
CA ASP A 327 -28.44 -0.36 11.20
C ASP A 327 -29.48 -1.21 11.93
N SER A 328 -29.19 -2.49 12.10
CA SER A 328 -30.02 -3.43 12.85
C SER A 328 -30.29 -2.97 14.30
N THR A 329 -29.37 -2.19 14.90
CA THR A 329 -29.51 -1.70 16.27
C THR A 329 -29.98 -0.25 16.36
N THR A 330 -29.76 0.54 15.31
CA THR A 330 -30.09 1.97 15.25
C THR A 330 -31.01 2.29 14.07
N LYS A 331 -32.03 3.11 14.35
CA LYS A 331 -32.93 3.68 13.35
C LYS A 331 -32.13 4.27 12.17
N CYS A 332 -32.71 4.25 10.97
CA CYS A 332 -32.24 4.96 9.80
C CYS A 332 -31.87 6.42 10.13
N THR A 333 -30.69 6.84 9.72
CA THR A 333 -30.19 8.20 9.90
C THR A 333 -29.72 8.80 8.59
N SER A 334 -29.96 10.10 8.42
CA SER A 334 -29.38 10.89 7.34
C SER A 334 -28.08 11.54 7.85
N SER A 335 -26.98 11.35 7.13
CA SER A 335 -25.68 11.97 7.45
C SER A 335 -24.92 12.33 6.18
N ALA A 336 -23.93 13.23 6.27
CA ALA A 336 -23.08 13.57 5.13
C ALA A 336 -22.36 12.32 4.61
N GLY A 337 -22.36 12.12 3.29
CA GLY A 337 -21.67 10.98 2.69
C GLY A 337 -20.14 11.11 2.72
N SER A 338 -19.46 9.97 2.76
CA SER A 338 -17.99 9.91 2.72
C SER A 338 -17.42 10.44 1.41
N THR A 339 -16.32 11.19 1.50
CA THR A 339 -15.58 11.69 0.32
C THR A 339 -14.42 10.79 -0.09
N THR A 340 -14.14 9.74 0.67
CA THR A 340 -12.99 8.84 0.45
C THR A 340 -13.40 7.39 0.29
N GLY A 341 -14.68 7.07 0.46
CA GLY A 341 -15.23 5.73 0.28
C GLY A 341 -16.57 5.79 -0.43
N ALA A 342 -17.13 4.63 -0.72
CA ALA A 342 -18.41 4.50 -1.41
C ALA A 342 -19.41 3.68 -0.59
N TYR A 343 -20.64 3.67 -1.07
CA TYR A 343 -21.73 2.82 -0.59
C TYR A 343 -22.34 2.06 -1.76
N ILE A 344 -23.03 0.97 -1.48
CA ILE A 344 -23.88 0.27 -2.45
C ILE A 344 -25.24 0.98 -2.47
N ASP A 345 -25.68 1.40 -3.65
CA ASP A 345 -26.97 2.09 -3.81
C ASP A 345 -28.12 1.08 -3.83
N VAL A 346 -28.75 0.88 -2.68
CA VAL A 346 -29.93 0.01 -2.57
C VAL A 346 -31.13 0.62 -3.29
N GLY A 347 -31.12 1.92 -3.57
CA GLY A 347 -32.17 2.56 -4.38
C GLY A 347 -32.17 2.12 -5.85
N SER A 348 -31.05 1.58 -6.35
CA SER A 348 -30.84 1.18 -7.75
C SER A 348 -31.42 -0.20 -8.13
N GLU A 349 -32.21 -0.82 -7.25
CA GLU A 349 -32.77 -2.17 -7.43
C GLU A 349 -33.39 -2.41 -8.81
N SER A 350 -32.91 -3.45 -9.51
CA SER A 350 -33.57 -4.01 -10.70
C SER A 350 -34.28 -5.35 -10.42
N SER A 351 -33.76 -6.16 -9.49
CA SER A 351 -34.35 -7.44 -9.04
C SER A 351 -33.48 -8.08 -7.94
N THR A 352 -33.42 -7.50 -6.73
CA THR A 352 -32.52 -7.86 -5.59
C THR A 352 -31.02 -7.67 -5.81
N ASN A 353 -30.60 -7.29 -7.02
CA ASN A 353 -29.23 -6.88 -7.33
C ASN A 353 -29.11 -5.36 -7.28
N TYR A 354 -27.99 -4.88 -6.73
CA TYR A 354 -27.66 -3.45 -6.61
C TYR A 354 -26.44 -3.15 -7.49
N PRO A 355 -26.64 -2.78 -8.77
CA PRO A 355 -25.54 -2.57 -9.72
C PRO A 355 -24.77 -1.26 -9.48
N ASN A 356 -25.35 -0.31 -8.75
CA ASN A 356 -24.78 1.01 -8.58
C ASN A 356 -24.08 1.20 -7.24
N VAL A 357 -23.11 2.10 -7.24
CA VAL A 357 -22.43 2.63 -6.06
C VAL A 357 -22.76 4.11 -5.87
N ILE A 358 -22.79 4.55 -4.62
CA ILE A 358 -22.91 5.94 -4.24
C ILE A 358 -21.52 6.47 -3.88
N THR A 359 -21.08 7.51 -4.58
CA THR A 359 -19.87 8.28 -4.24
C THR A 359 -20.24 9.73 -3.94
N CYS A 360 -19.50 10.38 -3.06
CA CYS A 360 -19.78 11.77 -2.66
C CYS A 360 -18.52 12.63 -2.74
N ASN A 361 -18.67 13.92 -3.07
CA ASN A 361 -17.55 14.88 -3.15
C ASN A 361 -17.61 15.96 -2.06
N GLY A 362 -18.43 15.74 -1.03
CA GLY A 362 -18.67 16.68 0.08
C GLY A 362 -19.78 17.71 -0.20
N THR A 363 -20.15 17.89 -1.47
CA THR A 363 -21.27 18.77 -1.87
C THR A 363 -22.46 17.97 -2.38
N THR A 364 -22.22 16.90 -3.15
CA THR A 364 -23.26 16.03 -3.67
C THR A 364 -22.81 14.57 -3.62
N CYS A 365 -23.79 13.68 -3.48
CA CYS A 365 -23.66 12.26 -3.69
C CYS A 365 -24.31 11.88 -5.03
N THR A 366 -23.70 10.94 -5.75
CA THR A 366 -24.15 10.46 -7.05
C THR A 366 -24.22 8.94 -7.06
N SER A 367 -25.24 8.39 -7.70
CA SER A 367 -25.39 6.96 -7.94
C SER A 367 -24.99 6.65 -9.38
N THR A 368 -24.00 5.79 -9.55
CA THR A 368 -23.48 5.36 -10.85
C THR A 368 -23.25 3.86 -10.84
N GLN A 369 -23.34 3.21 -12.00
CA GLN A 369 -23.01 1.79 -12.13
C GLN A 369 -21.58 1.53 -11.62
N GLY A 370 -21.43 0.55 -10.75
CA GLY A 370 -20.14 0.18 -10.18
C GLY A 370 -19.23 -0.47 -11.21
N SER A 371 -17.94 -0.17 -11.16
CA SER A 371 -16.92 -0.74 -12.03
C SER A 371 -16.81 -2.25 -11.85
N ASN A 372 -16.70 -2.99 -12.95
CA ASN A 372 -16.52 -4.44 -12.89
C ASN A 372 -15.10 -4.79 -12.41
N SER A 373 -14.99 -5.16 -11.13
CA SER A 373 -13.75 -5.46 -10.42
C SER A 373 -12.97 -6.59 -11.07
N SER A 374 -13.65 -7.61 -11.61
CA SER A 374 -12.99 -8.77 -12.25
C SER A 374 -12.35 -8.46 -13.60
N SER A 375 -12.66 -7.32 -14.21
CA SER A 375 -12.06 -6.90 -15.48
C SER A 375 -11.17 -5.67 -15.37
N THR A 376 -11.27 -4.91 -14.27
CA THR A 376 -10.59 -3.61 -14.12
C THR A 376 -9.64 -3.54 -12.94
N GLY A 377 -9.72 -4.48 -11.98
CA GLY A 377 -8.98 -4.38 -10.73
C GLY A 377 -9.51 -3.35 -9.74
N GLU A 378 -10.58 -2.66 -10.11
CA GLU A 378 -11.16 -1.56 -9.35
C GLU A 378 -11.98 -2.06 -8.16
N GLY A 379 -11.83 -1.39 -7.02
CA GLY A 379 -12.66 -1.58 -5.84
C GLY A 379 -12.97 -0.24 -5.19
N TYR A 380 -13.96 -0.21 -4.31
CA TYR A 380 -14.29 0.98 -3.53
C TYR A 380 -14.08 0.70 -2.05
N LEU A 381 -13.42 1.61 -1.35
CA LEU A 381 -13.33 1.52 0.10
C LEU A 381 -14.74 1.65 0.68
N ASP A 382 -15.17 0.68 1.49
CA ASP A 382 -16.49 0.75 2.10
C ASP A 382 -16.54 1.86 3.14
N ALA A 383 -17.38 2.87 2.91
CA ALA A 383 -17.56 3.98 3.82
C ALA A 383 -18.32 3.61 5.11
N THR A 384 -18.82 2.39 5.21
CA THR A 384 -19.51 1.84 6.38
C THR A 384 -18.58 1.23 7.41
N THR A 385 -17.47 0.66 6.97
CA THR A 385 -16.49 0.01 7.84
C THR A 385 -15.14 -0.03 7.15
N ALA A 386 -14.08 0.30 7.89
CA ALA A 386 -12.72 0.34 7.34
C ALA A 386 -12.17 -1.04 6.97
N LYS A 387 -12.86 -2.15 7.26
CA LYS A 387 -12.39 -3.51 6.96
C LYS A 387 -12.82 -4.02 5.58
N TYR A 388 -13.79 -3.35 4.95
CA TYR A 388 -14.51 -3.90 3.81
C TYR A 388 -14.14 -3.14 2.53
N VAL A 389 -14.21 -3.87 1.42
CA VAL A 389 -14.11 -3.32 0.06
C VAL A 389 -15.37 -3.71 -0.69
N ILE A 390 -15.95 -2.73 -1.36
CA ILE A 390 -17.06 -2.95 -2.29
C ILE A 390 -16.47 -3.34 -3.64
N THR A 391 -16.90 -4.49 -4.16
CA THR A 391 -16.55 -4.99 -5.49
C THR A 391 -17.81 -5.21 -6.31
N CYS A 392 -17.76 -4.95 -7.62
CA CYS A 392 -18.92 -5.12 -8.50
C CYS A 392 -18.58 -6.01 -9.69
N ASN A 393 -19.58 -6.71 -10.24
CA ASN A 393 -19.42 -7.55 -11.45
C ASN A 393 -20.19 -7.01 -12.67
N GLY A 394 -20.59 -5.74 -12.61
CA GLY A 394 -21.43 -5.06 -13.63
C GLY A 394 -22.93 -5.24 -13.44
N THR A 395 -23.39 -6.25 -12.69
CA THR A 395 -24.82 -6.48 -12.39
C THR A 395 -25.16 -6.33 -10.92
N THR A 396 -24.21 -6.61 -10.03
CA THR A 396 -24.36 -6.44 -8.59
C THR A 396 -23.04 -5.98 -7.96
N CYS A 397 -23.16 -5.22 -6.89
CA CYS A 397 -22.08 -4.82 -6.01
C CYS A 397 -22.23 -5.51 -4.65
N THR A 398 -21.11 -5.95 -4.07
CA THR A 398 -21.07 -6.60 -2.77
C THR A 398 -19.99 -5.96 -1.90
N SER A 399 -20.27 -5.83 -0.61
CA SER A 399 -19.28 -5.41 0.38
C SER A 399 -18.86 -6.61 1.22
N ALA A 400 -17.57 -6.81 1.41
CA ALA A 400 -17.04 -7.95 2.16
C ALA A 400 -15.78 -7.58 2.94
N ASP A 401 -15.62 -8.21 4.12
CA ASP A 401 -14.40 -8.12 4.92
C ASP A 401 -13.20 -8.67 4.13
N LYS A 402 -12.21 -7.81 3.88
CA LYS A 402 -10.97 -8.18 3.19
C LYS A 402 -9.80 -8.37 4.15
N THR A 403 -9.97 -8.06 5.43
CA THR A 403 -8.92 -8.22 6.45
C THR A 403 -8.72 -9.68 6.85
N ALA A 404 -9.78 -10.50 6.80
CA ALA A 404 -9.69 -11.94 7.04
C ALA A 404 -8.96 -12.69 5.91
N ALA A 405 -9.16 -12.27 4.65
CA ALA A 405 -8.44 -12.82 3.51
C ALA A 405 -6.95 -12.44 3.53
N ALA A 406 -6.61 -11.24 4.03
CA ALA A 406 -5.22 -10.84 4.28
C ALA A 406 -4.52 -11.62 5.42
N ASN A 407 -5.22 -12.52 6.14
CA ASN A 407 -4.64 -13.37 7.18
C ASN A 407 -4.18 -14.75 6.70
N THR A 408 -4.45 -15.15 5.44
CA THR A 408 -3.69 -16.27 4.86
C THR A 408 -2.24 -15.82 4.72
N ALA A 409 -1.26 -16.70 4.98
CA ALA A 409 0.16 -16.40 5.19
C ALA A 409 0.91 -15.72 4.01
N SER A 410 0.21 -15.10 3.07
CA SER A 410 0.74 -14.26 2.00
C SER A 410 -0.21 -13.09 1.69
N ALA A 411 0.31 -11.90 1.96
CA ALA A 411 0.01 -10.61 1.35
C ALA A 411 -1.25 -9.83 1.81
N ASN A 412 -1.03 -8.52 1.91
CA ASN A 412 -2.09 -7.52 1.86
C ASN A 412 -2.88 -7.68 0.55
N LEU A 413 -4.13 -7.24 0.52
CA LEU A 413 -4.91 -7.16 -0.72
C LEU A 413 -4.83 -5.76 -1.31
N PHE A 414 -4.78 -5.66 -2.63
CA PHE A 414 -4.68 -4.40 -3.35
C PHE A 414 -5.71 -4.28 -4.46
N TYR A 415 -6.32 -3.11 -4.56
CA TYR A 415 -7.28 -2.74 -5.60
C TYR A 415 -6.97 -1.33 -6.09
N ILE A 416 -7.32 -1.03 -7.34
CA ILE A 416 -7.34 0.36 -7.82
C ILE A 416 -8.52 1.06 -7.14
N ASP A 417 -8.28 2.21 -6.51
CA ASP A 417 -9.35 2.96 -5.84
C ASP A 417 -10.26 3.60 -6.88
N ALA A 418 -11.47 3.07 -7.03
CA ALA A 418 -12.43 3.57 -8.01
C ALA A 418 -13.00 4.96 -7.67
N VAL A 419 -12.83 5.44 -6.43
CA VAL A 419 -13.21 6.82 -6.03
C VAL A 419 -12.13 7.81 -6.48
N ASP A 420 -10.86 7.44 -6.39
CA ASP A 420 -9.70 8.23 -6.80
C ASP A 420 -8.67 7.32 -7.46
N LYS A 421 -8.74 7.18 -8.80
CA LYS A 421 -7.95 6.21 -9.55
C LYS A 421 -6.43 6.42 -9.48
N LYS A 422 -5.95 7.51 -8.89
CA LYS A 422 -4.52 7.75 -8.59
C LYS A 422 -4.06 7.08 -7.30
N LYS A 423 -4.96 6.40 -6.59
CA LYS A 423 -4.73 5.71 -5.33
C LYS A 423 -4.97 4.21 -5.47
N VAL A 424 -4.38 3.49 -4.52
CA VAL A 424 -4.51 2.05 -4.35
C VAL A 424 -5.17 1.81 -3.00
N ILE A 425 -6.20 0.97 -2.96
CA ILE A 425 -6.75 0.46 -1.72
C ILE A 425 -5.84 -0.65 -1.25
N VAL A 426 -5.29 -0.53 -0.03
CA VAL A 426 -4.47 -1.55 0.62
C VAL A 426 -5.24 -2.09 1.83
N CYS A 427 -5.53 -3.38 1.82
CA CYS A 427 -6.13 -4.10 2.93
C CYS A 427 -5.08 -4.95 3.64
N THR A 428 -4.78 -4.59 4.88
CA THR A 428 -3.95 -5.38 5.79
C THR A 428 -4.85 -6.30 6.63
N SER A 429 -4.25 -7.10 7.53
CA SER A 429 -4.98 -7.90 8.51
C SER A 429 -5.84 -7.08 9.49
N SER A 430 -5.68 -5.74 9.56
CA SER A 430 -6.40 -4.88 10.49
C SER A 430 -7.44 -3.98 9.82
N ALA A 431 -7.15 -3.42 8.64
CA ALA A 431 -8.04 -2.52 7.93
C ALA A 431 -7.64 -2.35 6.45
N CYS A 432 -8.58 -1.85 5.67
CA CYS A 432 -8.42 -1.30 4.34
C CYS A 432 -8.28 0.22 4.39
N ARG A 433 -7.40 0.77 3.54
CA ARG A 433 -7.19 2.22 3.39
C ARG A 433 -6.82 2.56 1.96
N SER A 434 -7.23 3.73 1.51
CA SER A 434 -6.78 4.30 0.24
C SER A 434 -5.46 5.05 0.45
N VAL A 435 -4.41 4.65 -0.28
CA VAL A 435 -3.08 5.27 -0.23
C VAL A 435 -2.68 5.76 -1.62
N LYS A 436 -1.85 6.81 -1.67
CA LYS A 436 -1.30 7.30 -2.94
C LYS A 436 -0.47 6.18 -3.59
N GLY A 437 -0.72 5.89 -4.87
CA GLY A 437 0.12 5.00 -5.64
C GLY A 437 1.54 5.55 -5.78
N THR A 438 2.54 4.68 -5.86
CA THR A 438 3.92 5.04 -6.19
C THR A 438 3.97 5.72 -7.55
N GLU A 439 4.71 6.82 -7.66
CA GLU A 439 4.99 7.49 -8.95
C GLU A 439 6.24 6.93 -9.63
N ASP A 440 6.90 5.94 -9.01
CA ASP A 440 8.05 5.22 -9.57
C ASP A 440 7.56 4.14 -10.53
N GLU A 441 7.81 4.33 -11.82
CA GLU A 441 7.33 3.44 -12.89
C GLU A 441 7.93 2.03 -12.86
N THR A 442 8.93 1.78 -12.00
CA THR A 442 9.53 0.46 -11.79
C THR A 442 8.88 -0.32 -10.64
N LYS A 443 7.90 0.28 -9.94
CA LYS A 443 7.22 -0.31 -8.79
C LYS A 443 5.77 -0.64 -9.06
N TYR A 444 5.33 -1.77 -8.52
CA TYR A 444 4.05 -2.41 -8.81
C TYR A 444 3.37 -2.90 -7.54
N TYR A 445 2.05 -3.06 -7.57
CA TYR A 445 1.30 -3.71 -6.50
C TYR A 445 0.69 -5.02 -7.00
N PRO A 446 0.61 -6.08 -6.19
CA PRO A 446 -0.03 -7.32 -6.60
C PRO A 446 -1.56 -7.11 -6.67
N GLU A 447 -2.19 -7.41 -7.80
CA GLU A 447 -3.61 -7.11 -7.97
C GLU A 447 -4.52 -8.20 -7.41
N SER A 448 -5.41 -7.85 -6.48
CA SER A 448 -6.33 -8.82 -5.85
C SER A 448 -7.68 -8.97 -6.56
N GLY A 449 -8.00 -8.08 -7.51
CA GLY A 449 -9.21 -8.19 -8.35
C GLY A 449 -9.03 -9.14 -9.54
N VAL A 450 -7.80 -9.26 -10.05
CA VAL A 450 -7.43 -10.03 -11.23
C VAL A 450 -6.07 -10.69 -10.98
N ASN A 451 -6.07 -11.97 -10.58
CA ASN A 451 -4.85 -12.67 -10.16
C ASN A 451 -3.72 -12.63 -11.22
N ALA A 452 -4.03 -12.57 -12.51
CA ALA A 452 -3.01 -12.54 -13.56
C ALA A 452 -2.32 -11.16 -13.74
N ASN A 453 -2.72 -10.15 -12.98
CA ASN A 453 -2.34 -8.75 -13.21
C ASN A 453 -1.58 -8.13 -12.02
N VAL A 454 -0.95 -7.00 -12.30
CA VAL A 454 -0.32 -6.10 -11.35
C VAL A 454 -0.90 -4.70 -11.53
N ILE A 455 -0.90 -3.91 -10.46
CA ILE A 455 -1.31 -2.50 -10.52
C ILE A 455 -0.07 -1.64 -10.73
N LYS A 456 -0.07 -0.83 -11.80
CA LYS A 456 0.94 0.20 -12.06
C LYS A 456 0.31 1.58 -11.91
N CYS A 457 0.99 2.49 -11.23
CA CYS A 457 0.58 3.88 -11.15
C CYS A 457 1.66 4.73 -11.84
N ALA A 458 1.28 5.42 -12.92
CA ALA A 458 2.20 6.31 -13.64
C ALA A 458 2.13 7.74 -13.07
N LYS A 459 3.23 8.48 -13.23
CA LYS A 459 3.32 9.85 -12.71
C LYS A 459 2.23 10.73 -13.33
N ASN A 460 1.43 11.37 -12.47
CA ASN A 460 0.27 12.21 -12.84
C ASN A 460 -0.87 11.50 -13.60
N ALA A 461 -0.84 10.18 -13.73
CA ALA A 461 -1.88 9.39 -14.39
C ALA A 461 -2.64 8.54 -13.38
N ASP A 462 -3.76 7.98 -13.83
CA ASP A 462 -4.52 6.98 -13.08
C ASP A 462 -3.71 5.67 -13.00
N CYS A 463 -3.87 4.95 -11.91
CA CYS A 463 -3.38 3.59 -11.78
C CYS A 463 -4.14 2.68 -12.75
N ALA A 464 -3.43 1.70 -13.32
CA ALA A 464 -3.94 0.78 -14.30
C ALA A 464 -3.61 -0.66 -13.92
N SER A 465 -4.51 -1.56 -14.30
CA SER A 465 -4.31 -3.01 -14.23
C SER A 465 -3.51 -3.46 -15.45
N GLU A 466 -2.35 -4.07 -15.24
CA GLU A 466 -1.46 -4.57 -16.28
C GLU A 466 -1.31 -6.08 -16.18
N ALA A 467 -1.53 -6.79 -17.30
CA ALA A 467 -1.32 -8.23 -17.35
C ALA A 467 0.15 -8.59 -17.14
N THR A 468 0.40 -9.62 -16.34
CA THR A 468 1.75 -10.16 -16.18
C THR A 468 2.16 -10.89 -17.47
N ASN A 469 3.23 -10.44 -18.11
CA ASN A 469 3.71 -11.02 -19.36
C ASN A 469 4.53 -12.29 -19.08
N GLY A 470 3.91 -13.47 -18.97
CA GLY A 470 4.69 -14.72 -18.95
C GLY A 470 3.94 -15.98 -18.51
N SER A 471 4.26 -17.11 -19.15
CA SER A 471 3.91 -18.45 -18.65
C SER A 471 4.81 -18.91 -17.49
N SER A 472 5.93 -18.21 -17.26
CA SER A 472 6.90 -18.45 -16.19
C SER A 472 6.76 -17.42 -15.06
N GLU A 473 7.48 -17.65 -13.96
CA GLU A 473 7.59 -16.70 -12.86
C GLU A 473 8.29 -15.41 -13.33
N VAL A 474 7.71 -14.26 -13.02
CA VAL A 474 8.26 -12.92 -13.30
C VAL A 474 8.34 -12.10 -12.02
N PHE A 475 9.25 -11.12 -11.99
CA PHE A 475 9.57 -10.36 -10.78
C PHE A 475 9.43 -8.85 -10.99
N TYR A 476 8.90 -8.15 -9.99
CA TYR A 476 8.77 -6.68 -9.94
C TYR A 476 9.20 -6.14 -8.59
N VAL A 477 9.56 -4.86 -8.51
CA VAL A 477 9.76 -4.19 -7.22
C VAL A 477 8.40 -3.91 -6.58
N ASP A 478 8.24 -4.28 -5.30
CA ASP A 478 7.01 -4.04 -4.55
C ASP A 478 6.83 -2.52 -4.27
N GLY A 479 5.67 -1.99 -4.67
CA GLY A 479 5.28 -0.59 -4.51
C GLY A 479 4.75 -0.23 -3.13
N TYR A 480 4.51 -1.22 -2.27
CA TYR A 480 4.04 -1.05 -0.89
C TYR A 480 5.14 -1.29 0.14
N ASP A 481 5.83 -2.43 0.08
CA ASP A 481 6.96 -2.73 0.96
C ASP A 481 8.28 -2.67 0.20
N PRO A 482 9.13 -1.63 0.41
CA PRO A 482 10.35 -1.47 -0.37
C PRO A 482 11.36 -2.59 -0.16
N LYS A 483 11.22 -3.48 0.83
CA LYS A 483 12.13 -4.61 1.08
C LYS A 483 11.75 -5.87 0.30
N LYS A 484 10.59 -5.87 -0.35
CA LYS A 484 10.03 -7.03 -1.02
C LYS A 484 10.12 -6.93 -2.53
N VAL A 485 10.00 -8.10 -3.14
CA VAL A 485 9.86 -8.29 -4.58
C VAL A 485 8.52 -8.98 -4.80
N LEU A 486 7.80 -8.60 -5.85
CA LEU A 486 6.61 -9.31 -6.26
C LEU A 486 7.01 -10.47 -7.14
N LYS A 487 6.66 -11.69 -6.72
CA LYS A 487 6.80 -12.91 -7.49
C LYS A 487 5.46 -13.25 -8.10
N CYS A 488 5.36 -13.14 -9.43
CA CYS A 488 4.11 -13.29 -10.17
C CYS A 488 4.14 -14.46 -11.13
N LYS A 489 3.02 -15.16 -11.26
CA LYS A 489 2.81 -16.19 -12.28
C LYS A 489 1.35 -16.15 -12.73
N THR A 490 1.12 -16.14 -14.05
CA THR A 490 -0.22 -15.94 -14.65
C THR A 490 -1.30 -16.86 -14.07
N SER A 491 -0.98 -18.10 -13.70
CA SER A 491 -1.95 -19.05 -13.13
C SER A 491 -2.20 -18.87 -11.63
N ASP A 492 -1.22 -18.34 -10.90
CA ASP A 492 -1.13 -18.46 -9.44
C ASP A 492 -1.27 -17.12 -8.71
N GLY A 493 -1.22 -16.00 -9.42
CA GLY A 493 -1.24 -14.68 -8.79
C GLY A 493 0.12 -14.03 -8.69
N CYS A 494 0.14 -12.87 -8.03
CA CYS A 494 1.35 -12.26 -7.50
C CYS A 494 1.40 -12.45 -5.98
N SER A 495 2.59 -12.75 -5.48
CA SER A 495 2.89 -12.89 -4.06
C SER A 495 4.05 -11.98 -3.68
N GLU A 496 3.96 -11.34 -2.53
CA GLU A 496 5.07 -10.56 -1.98
C GLU A 496 6.10 -11.52 -1.35
N VAL A 497 7.36 -11.47 -1.79
CA VAL A 497 8.47 -12.24 -1.21
C VAL A 497 9.57 -11.33 -0.70
N GLU A 498 10.24 -11.70 0.39
CA GLU A 498 11.41 -10.95 0.86
C GLU A 498 12.52 -11.02 -0.19
N GLY A 499 13.05 -9.87 -0.59
CA GLY A 499 14.15 -9.83 -1.56
C GLY A 499 15.44 -10.41 -0.99
N ASN A 500 16.22 -11.12 -1.82
CA ASN A 500 17.50 -11.66 -1.41
C ASN A 500 18.52 -10.52 -1.24
N LYS A 501 19.05 -10.38 -0.02
CA LYS A 501 19.97 -9.30 0.39
C LYS A 501 21.44 -9.69 0.31
N THR A 502 21.71 -10.90 -0.17
CA THR A 502 23.07 -11.43 -0.26
C THR A 502 23.76 -10.79 -1.46
N ALA A 503 25.03 -10.39 -1.28
CA ALA A 503 25.85 -9.86 -2.37
C ALA A 503 25.88 -10.84 -3.55
N GLY A 504 25.79 -10.30 -4.76
CA GLY A 504 25.74 -11.03 -6.02
C GLY A 504 24.33 -11.37 -6.48
N TYR A 505 23.32 -11.38 -5.61
CA TYR A 505 21.99 -11.86 -5.96
C TYR A 505 21.12 -10.78 -6.60
N ALA A 506 20.39 -11.15 -7.66
CA ALA A 506 19.42 -10.31 -8.33
C ALA A 506 18.28 -11.13 -8.96
N TYR A 507 17.23 -10.44 -9.41
CA TYR A 507 16.11 -10.95 -10.18
C TYR A 507 16.10 -10.25 -11.54
N ILE A 508 15.55 -10.89 -12.58
CA ILE A 508 15.28 -10.18 -13.84
C ILE A 508 14.04 -9.30 -13.62
N ASP A 509 14.17 -8.01 -13.92
CA ASP A 509 13.08 -7.06 -13.73
C ASP A 509 12.12 -7.06 -14.91
N ASN A 510 10.86 -7.41 -14.67
CA ASN A 510 9.84 -7.47 -15.70
C ASN A 510 9.10 -6.14 -15.91
N SER A 511 9.46 -5.07 -15.18
CA SER A 511 8.81 -3.75 -15.28
C SER A 511 9.19 -2.93 -16.49
N VAL A 512 10.41 -3.11 -17.00
CA VAL A 512 10.96 -2.29 -18.09
C VAL A 512 11.08 -3.14 -19.35
N LEU A 513 10.26 -2.83 -20.34
CA LEU A 513 10.32 -3.41 -21.68
C LEU A 513 11.01 -2.44 -22.64
N SER A 514 12.08 -2.89 -23.29
CA SER A 514 12.70 -2.22 -24.43
C SER A 514 12.53 -3.11 -25.67
N GLY A 515 11.48 -2.83 -26.46
CA GLY A 515 11.01 -3.73 -27.51
C GLY A 515 10.48 -5.03 -26.91
N SER A 516 11.13 -6.16 -27.18
CA SER A 516 10.83 -7.48 -26.61
C SER A 516 11.80 -7.92 -25.50
N ASN A 517 12.63 -7.01 -24.99
CA ASN A 517 13.72 -7.33 -24.06
C ASN A 517 13.54 -6.63 -22.71
N PHE A 518 14.05 -7.27 -21.66
CA PHE A 518 14.10 -6.74 -20.30
C PHE A 518 15.54 -6.35 -19.96
N PRO A 519 15.91 -5.06 -20.05
CA PRO A 519 17.30 -4.61 -19.81
C PRO A 519 17.65 -4.50 -18.31
N ASN A 520 16.66 -4.59 -17.42
CA ASN A 520 16.85 -4.29 -16.00
C ASN A 520 16.91 -5.54 -15.13
N VAL A 521 17.53 -5.37 -13.97
CA VAL A 521 17.57 -6.33 -12.87
C VAL A 521 17.08 -5.69 -11.58
N ILE A 522 16.56 -6.49 -10.67
CA ILE A 522 16.21 -6.09 -9.31
C ILE A 522 17.26 -6.67 -8.37
N TYR A 523 17.93 -5.85 -7.58
CA TYR A 523 18.71 -6.35 -6.45
C TYR A 523 18.35 -5.58 -5.18
N CYS A 524 18.58 -6.22 -4.03
CA CYS A 524 18.11 -5.72 -2.75
C CYS A 524 19.28 -5.52 -1.79
N ASP A 525 19.33 -4.35 -1.16
CA ASP A 525 20.22 -4.08 -0.04
C ASP A 525 19.50 -4.36 1.30
N LYS A 526 20.13 -3.99 2.43
CA LYS A 526 19.55 -4.21 3.77
C LYS A 526 18.25 -3.42 4.02
N THR A 527 18.00 -2.40 3.21
CA THR A 527 16.93 -1.40 3.38
C THR A 527 15.84 -1.50 2.33
N LYS A 528 16.17 -1.83 1.07
CA LYS A 528 15.21 -1.86 -0.04
C LYS A 528 15.69 -2.70 -1.24
N CYS A 529 14.74 -3.07 -2.09
CA CYS A 529 14.91 -3.55 -3.45
C CYS A 529 14.73 -2.40 -4.44
N ALA A 530 15.50 -2.41 -5.53
CA ALA A 530 15.40 -1.41 -6.58
C ALA A 530 15.70 -2.00 -7.96
N SER A 531 15.11 -1.38 -8.98
CA SER A 531 15.37 -1.69 -10.40
C SER A 531 16.61 -0.94 -10.88
N HIS A 532 17.50 -1.65 -11.57
CA HIS A 532 18.72 -1.11 -12.14
C HIS A 532 18.92 -1.62 -13.57
N VAL A 533 19.50 -0.80 -14.44
CA VAL A 533 19.98 -1.27 -15.75
C VAL A 533 21.04 -2.34 -15.52
N GLY A 534 20.87 -3.50 -16.14
CA GLY A 534 21.78 -4.63 -15.97
C GLY A 534 23.18 -4.36 -16.56
N SER A 535 24.20 -4.85 -15.87
CA SER A 535 25.59 -4.73 -16.32
C SER A 535 25.87 -5.59 -17.54
N THR A 536 26.56 -5.03 -18.53
CA THR A 536 27.01 -5.77 -19.73
C THR A 536 28.40 -6.38 -19.60
N THR A 537 29.09 -6.13 -18.49
CA THR A 537 30.47 -6.60 -18.26
C THR A 537 30.57 -7.49 -17.02
N ALA A 538 29.51 -7.63 -16.24
CA ALA A 538 29.48 -8.38 -15.00
C ALA A 538 28.14 -9.13 -14.89
N ALA A 539 28.12 -10.18 -14.06
CA ALA A 539 26.96 -11.06 -13.89
C ALA A 539 26.31 -10.89 -12.50
N TYR A 540 25.13 -11.49 -12.37
CA TYR A 540 24.40 -11.62 -11.11
C TYR A 540 24.04 -13.09 -10.87
N ILE A 541 23.89 -13.51 -9.63
CA ILE A 541 23.29 -14.80 -9.25
C ILE A 541 21.77 -14.65 -9.33
N ASN A 542 21.08 -15.55 -10.04
CA ASN A 542 19.64 -15.44 -10.26
C ASN A 542 18.85 -15.94 -9.03
N ALA A 543 18.46 -15.01 -8.15
CA ALA A 543 17.64 -15.27 -6.98
C ALA A 543 16.21 -15.74 -7.31
N GLY A 544 15.74 -15.45 -8.52
CA GLY A 544 14.41 -15.84 -9.00
C GLY A 544 14.35 -17.28 -9.54
N ASN A 545 15.48 -17.98 -9.62
CA ASN A 545 15.55 -19.32 -10.18
C ASN A 545 16.42 -20.26 -9.32
N PRO A 546 16.00 -20.59 -8.09
CA PRO A 546 16.67 -21.59 -7.27
C PRO A 546 16.52 -23.00 -7.87
N ASP A 547 17.38 -23.92 -7.43
CA ASP A 547 17.30 -25.35 -7.75
C ASP A 547 15.96 -25.91 -7.24
N ALA A 548 15.27 -26.69 -8.08
CA ALA A 548 13.97 -27.26 -7.74
C ALA A 548 14.03 -28.23 -6.55
N SER A 549 15.20 -28.83 -6.28
CA SER A 549 15.43 -29.75 -5.16
C SER A 549 15.94 -29.06 -3.89
N ASP A 550 16.50 -27.84 -4.01
CA ASP A 550 17.05 -27.07 -2.89
C ASP A 550 16.90 -25.55 -3.13
N SER A 551 15.94 -24.94 -2.42
CA SER A 551 15.67 -23.50 -2.52
C SER A 551 16.82 -22.59 -2.06
N THR A 552 17.85 -23.14 -1.42
CA THR A 552 19.05 -22.40 -0.98
C THR A 552 20.19 -22.45 -2.01
N LYS A 553 20.04 -23.27 -3.05
CA LYS A 553 21.01 -23.44 -4.12
C LYS A 553 20.57 -22.68 -5.37
N PHE A 554 21.48 -21.91 -5.95
CA PHE A 554 21.19 -21.06 -7.11
C PHE A 554 22.16 -21.40 -8.24
N PRO A 555 21.82 -22.36 -9.13
CA PRO A 555 22.73 -22.82 -10.18
C PRO A 555 22.84 -21.85 -11.37
N ASN A 556 21.94 -20.87 -11.44
CA ASN A 556 21.79 -20.01 -12.58
C ASN A 556 22.21 -18.57 -12.26
N MET A 557 22.60 -17.86 -13.30
CA MET A 557 23.01 -16.47 -13.27
C MET A 557 22.14 -15.62 -14.18
N ILE A 558 22.28 -14.30 -14.05
CA ILE A 558 21.73 -13.30 -14.96
C ILE A 558 22.91 -12.66 -15.68
N GLN A 559 22.86 -12.69 -17.01
CA GLN A 559 23.80 -12.01 -17.89
C GLN A 559 23.02 -11.03 -18.77
N CYS A 560 23.55 -9.83 -18.96
CA CYS A 560 22.90 -8.80 -19.76
C CYS A 560 23.75 -8.45 -20.98
N THR A 561 23.24 -8.67 -22.19
CA THR A 561 23.96 -8.38 -23.44
C THR A 561 23.02 -7.69 -24.42
N GLY A 562 23.49 -6.64 -25.09
CA GLY A 562 22.70 -5.92 -26.10
C GLY A 562 21.38 -5.34 -25.56
N GLY A 563 21.34 -4.93 -24.28
CA GLY A 563 20.12 -4.40 -23.65
C GLY A 563 19.08 -5.46 -23.28
N LYS A 564 19.47 -6.74 -23.17
CA LYS A 564 18.62 -7.84 -22.70
C LYS A 564 19.33 -8.58 -21.57
N CYS A 565 18.68 -8.67 -20.42
CA CYS A 565 19.06 -9.57 -19.34
C CYS A 565 18.36 -10.92 -19.52
N ALA A 566 19.09 -12.00 -19.36
CA ALA A 566 18.58 -13.37 -19.48
C ALA A 566 19.20 -14.29 -18.44
N THR A 567 18.46 -15.33 -18.09
CA THR A 567 18.98 -16.43 -17.28
C THR A 567 19.97 -17.25 -18.09
N ALA A 568 21.16 -17.48 -17.54
CA ALA A 568 22.18 -18.38 -18.07
C ALA A 568 22.57 -19.40 -17.00
N THR A 569 22.90 -20.63 -17.41
CA THR A 569 23.44 -21.64 -16.48
C THR A 569 24.84 -21.22 -16.04
N GLY A 570 25.10 -21.25 -14.73
CA GLY A 570 26.43 -21.02 -14.20
C GLY A 570 27.37 -22.16 -14.56
N GLN A 571 28.51 -21.84 -15.19
CA GLN A 571 29.53 -22.84 -15.49
C GLN A 571 30.25 -23.29 -14.22
N ALA A 572 30.47 -24.61 -14.09
CA ALA A 572 31.02 -25.22 -12.89
C ALA A 572 32.48 -24.83 -12.64
N SER A 573 32.89 -24.76 -11.37
CA SER A 573 34.21 -24.32 -10.90
C SER A 573 35.37 -25.12 -11.49
N THR A 574 35.12 -26.38 -11.85
CA THR A 574 36.10 -27.26 -12.51
C THR A 574 36.49 -26.80 -13.92
N THR A 575 35.78 -25.83 -14.50
CA THR A 575 36.03 -25.28 -15.85
C THR A 575 36.97 -24.07 -15.83
N GLY A 576 37.35 -23.56 -14.65
CA GLY A 576 38.15 -22.33 -14.52
C GLY A 576 37.38 -21.03 -14.79
N VAL A 577 36.07 -21.11 -15.09
CA VAL A 577 35.22 -19.95 -15.45
C VAL A 577 34.73 -19.18 -14.23
N GLY A 578 34.98 -17.87 -14.21
CA GLY A 578 34.48 -16.94 -13.19
C GLY A 578 33.75 -15.76 -13.83
N TYR A 579 33.00 -15.02 -13.02
CA TYR A 579 32.27 -13.84 -13.45
C TYR A 579 32.49 -12.70 -12.47
N MET A 580 32.68 -11.48 -12.97
CA MET A 580 32.71 -10.30 -12.10
C MET A 580 31.32 -10.09 -11.49
N ASP A 581 31.24 -9.79 -10.20
CA ASP A 581 29.99 -9.49 -9.51
C ASP A 581 29.53 -8.06 -9.82
N ALA A 582 28.36 -7.92 -10.43
CA ALA A 582 27.79 -6.63 -10.81
C ALA A 582 27.22 -5.83 -9.62
N THR A 583 26.92 -6.47 -8.50
CA THR A 583 26.38 -5.82 -7.29
C THR A 583 27.47 -5.37 -6.32
N THR A 584 28.62 -6.06 -6.32
CA THR A 584 29.71 -5.82 -5.37
C THR A 584 31.04 -5.78 -6.11
N THR A 585 31.51 -4.57 -6.41
CA THR A 585 32.78 -4.34 -7.11
C THR A 585 33.94 -5.05 -6.40
N GLY A 586 34.73 -5.83 -7.15
CA GLY A 586 35.86 -6.59 -6.63
C GLY A 586 35.52 -7.98 -6.12
N ASN A 587 34.25 -8.39 -6.12
CA ASN A 587 33.88 -9.79 -5.91
C ASN A 587 33.89 -10.57 -7.23
N ILE A 588 34.11 -11.88 -7.12
CA ILE A 588 33.98 -12.88 -8.18
C ILE A 588 32.86 -13.86 -7.83
N ILE A 589 32.01 -14.11 -8.82
CA ILE A 589 31.02 -15.17 -8.80
C ILE A 589 31.65 -16.41 -9.43
N THR A 590 31.64 -17.51 -8.68
CA THR A 590 31.96 -18.85 -9.18
C THR A 590 30.78 -19.76 -8.91
N CYS A 591 30.58 -20.77 -9.76
CA CYS A 591 29.47 -21.70 -9.63
C CYS A 591 29.98 -23.11 -9.42
N ASP A 592 29.34 -23.86 -8.54
CA ASP A 592 29.65 -25.26 -8.29
C ASP A 592 28.40 -26.11 -8.52
N SER A 593 28.55 -27.26 -9.18
CA SER A 593 27.40 -28.10 -9.55
C SER A 593 26.65 -28.63 -8.32
N SER A 594 27.33 -28.79 -7.18
CA SER A 594 26.75 -29.28 -5.93
C SER A 594 26.20 -28.14 -5.07
N THR A 595 26.86 -26.98 -5.00
CA THR A 595 26.50 -25.88 -4.08
C THR A 595 25.93 -24.61 -4.73
N GLY A 596 25.84 -24.57 -6.06
CA GLY A 596 25.35 -23.41 -6.82
C GLY A 596 26.38 -22.28 -6.95
N CYS A 597 25.92 -21.13 -7.44
CA CYS A 597 26.71 -19.92 -7.63
C CYS A 597 26.88 -19.13 -6.33
N LYS A 598 28.08 -18.59 -6.11
CA LYS A 598 28.43 -17.81 -4.92
C LYS A 598 29.30 -16.62 -5.29
N SER A 599 28.99 -15.46 -4.73
CA SER A 599 29.83 -14.27 -4.80
C SER A 599 30.79 -14.24 -3.62
N THR A 600 32.08 -14.08 -3.91
CA THR A 600 33.15 -14.01 -2.92
C THR A 600 34.10 -12.85 -3.23
N ALA A 601 34.70 -12.24 -2.22
CA ALA A 601 35.76 -11.25 -2.44
C ALA A 601 36.89 -11.87 -3.26
N ASN A 602 37.53 -11.11 -4.15
CA ASN A 602 38.55 -11.65 -5.07
C ASN A 602 39.62 -12.49 -4.38
N GLY A 603 39.99 -12.16 -3.13
CA GLY A 603 40.98 -12.88 -2.34
C GLY A 603 42.39 -12.85 -2.93
N ALA A 604 42.70 -11.92 -3.85
CA ALA A 604 44.05 -11.70 -4.35
C ALA A 604 44.95 -11.15 -3.22
N ALA A 605 46.22 -11.55 -3.22
CA ALA A 605 47.21 -11.08 -2.24
C ALA A 605 48.12 -10.03 -2.87
N LYS A 606 48.91 -9.31 -2.05
CA LYS A 606 49.76 -8.18 -2.51
C LYS A 606 50.67 -8.55 -3.70
N ASN A 607 51.12 -9.81 -3.76
CA ASN A 607 52.02 -10.33 -4.80
C ASN A 607 51.48 -11.61 -5.46
N LYS A 608 50.17 -11.86 -5.38
CA LYS A 608 49.53 -13.02 -6.03
C LYS A 608 48.22 -12.58 -6.64
N ASN A 609 48.20 -12.48 -7.95
CA ASN A 609 46.98 -12.22 -8.71
C ASN A 609 46.12 -13.50 -8.71
N LYS A 610 44.84 -13.33 -9.02
CA LYS A 610 43.98 -14.45 -9.37
C LYS A 610 43.45 -14.29 -10.78
N PHE A 611 43.34 -15.41 -11.48
CA PHE A 611 42.91 -15.47 -12.86
C PHE A 611 41.76 -16.46 -13.01
N TYR A 612 40.80 -16.07 -13.85
CA TYR A 612 39.62 -16.84 -14.18
C TYR A 612 39.33 -16.67 -15.67
N ILE A 613 38.75 -17.68 -16.31
CA ILE A 613 38.19 -17.49 -17.65
C ILE A 613 36.95 -16.61 -17.51
N ASP A 614 36.87 -15.51 -18.27
CA ASP A 614 35.72 -14.60 -18.18
C ASP A 614 34.50 -15.22 -18.85
N GLY A 615 33.57 -15.72 -18.05
CA GLY A 615 32.35 -16.31 -18.56
C GLY A 615 31.35 -15.31 -19.15
N MET A 616 31.59 -13.99 -19.05
CA MET A 616 30.82 -12.98 -19.81
C MET A 616 31.31 -12.84 -21.26
N SER A 617 32.49 -13.38 -21.60
CA SER A 617 33.15 -13.17 -22.90
C SER A 617 32.76 -14.16 -24.00
N GLY A 618 32.00 -15.19 -23.67
CA GLY A 618 31.56 -16.23 -24.60
C GLY A 618 30.25 -16.88 -24.16
N THR A 619 29.64 -17.67 -25.04
CA THR A 619 28.39 -18.41 -24.75
C THR A 619 28.64 -19.87 -24.34
N SER A 620 29.89 -20.33 -24.38
CA SER A 620 30.36 -21.66 -23.95
C SER A 620 31.81 -21.58 -23.50
N ASP A 621 32.26 -22.58 -22.72
CA ASP A 621 33.64 -22.71 -22.22
C ASP A 621 34.70 -22.74 -23.33
N THR A 622 34.30 -22.97 -24.59
CA THR A 622 35.19 -23.02 -25.76
C THR A 622 35.30 -21.69 -26.50
N ASP A 623 34.41 -20.74 -26.21
CA ASP A 623 34.28 -19.46 -26.93
C ASP A 623 34.64 -18.25 -26.06
N CYS A 624 34.99 -18.47 -24.79
CA CYS A 624 35.46 -17.41 -23.90
C CYS A 624 36.84 -16.92 -24.36
N LYS A 625 36.95 -15.62 -24.67
CA LYS A 625 38.19 -15.02 -25.23
C LYS A 625 38.96 -14.14 -24.26
N LYS A 626 38.43 -14.00 -23.04
CA LYS A 626 38.95 -13.07 -22.04
C LYS A 626 39.26 -13.80 -20.75
N VAL A 627 40.18 -13.21 -20.00
CA VAL A 627 40.59 -13.63 -18.67
C VAL A 627 40.26 -12.51 -17.70
N ILE A 628 39.63 -12.87 -16.58
CA ILE A 628 39.45 -11.96 -15.45
C ILE A 628 40.74 -12.00 -14.63
N VAL A 629 41.37 -10.85 -14.45
CA VAL A 629 42.51 -10.68 -13.56
C VAL A 629 42.08 -9.91 -12.33
N CYS A 630 42.30 -10.49 -11.16
CA CYS A 630 42.04 -9.88 -9.88
C CYS A 630 43.34 -9.52 -9.17
N VAL A 631 43.50 -8.24 -8.87
CA VAL A 631 44.61 -7.66 -8.13
C VAL A 631 44.08 -7.12 -6.81
N LYS A 632 44.82 -7.30 -5.72
CA LYS A 632 44.37 -6.99 -4.35
C LYS A 632 43.80 -5.56 -4.22
N ASP A 633 44.55 -4.57 -4.69
CA ASP A 633 44.21 -3.15 -4.48
C ASP A 633 43.40 -2.56 -5.64
N SER A 634 43.46 -3.17 -6.83
CA SER A 634 42.79 -2.66 -8.06
C SER A 634 41.45 -3.35 -8.36
N GLY A 635 41.10 -4.41 -7.64
CA GLY A 635 39.90 -5.20 -7.91
C GLY A 635 40.10 -6.16 -9.09
N CYS A 636 39.00 -6.51 -9.76
CA CYS A 636 39.02 -7.45 -10.89
C CYS A 636 38.72 -6.73 -12.20
N SER A 637 39.37 -7.14 -13.28
CA SER A 637 39.19 -6.59 -14.63
C SER A 637 39.18 -7.71 -15.67
N SER A 638 38.35 -7.58 -16.69
CA SER A 638 38.32 -8.49 -17.83
C SER A 638 39.27 -7.98 -18.93
N LEU A 639 40.24 -8.80 -19.31
CA LEU A 639 41.26 -8.52 -20.30
C LEU A 639 41.20 -9.57 -21.42
N ASP A 640 41.64 -9.21 -22.62
CA ASP A 640 41.78 -10.20 -23.69
C ASP A 640 42.80 -11.27 -23.26
N GLY A 641 42.44 -12.55 -23.42
CA GLY A 641 43.27 -13.66 -22.96
C GLY A 641 44.51 -13.91 -23.80
N THR A 642 44.60 -13.26 -24.96
CA THR A 642 45.85 -13.14 -25.74
C THR A 642 45.95 -11.68 -26.18
N ALA A 643 47.16 -11.13 -26.26
CA ALA A 643 47.33 -9.79 -26.81
C ALA A 643 46.79 -9.72 -28.25
N THR A 644 46.09 -8.64 -28.60
CA THR A 644 45.49 -8.48 -29.93
C THR A 644 46.57 -8.60 -31.02
N GLY A 645 46.47 -9.60 -31.89
CA GLY A 645 47.45 -9.88 -32.94
C GLY A 645 48.65 -10.72 -32.50
N SER A 646 48.60 -11.34 -31.32
CA SER A 646 49.62 -12.29 -30.84
C SER A 646 49.61 -13.59 -31.66
N ASP A 647 50.81 -14.00 -32.10
CA ASP A 647 51.05 -15.30 -32.74
C ASP A 647 51.44 -16.40 -31.73
N VAL A 648 51.37 -16.10 -30.43
CA VAL A 648 51.69 -17.02 -29.33
C VAL A 648 50.51 -17.18 -28.38
N ASP A 649 50.38 -18.40 -27.87
CA ASP A 649 49.42 -18.76 -26.81
C ASP A 649 49.81 -18.04 -25.50
N SER A 650 48.85 -17.84 -24.61
CA SER A 650 49.06 -17.19 -23.31
C SER A 650 48.57 -18.09 -22.18
N TYR A 651 49.32 -18.13 -21.08
CA TYR A 651 49.11 -19.07 -19.99
C TYR A 651 48.94 -18.34 -18.66
N TYR A 652 47.97 -18.75 -17.85
CA TYR A 652 47.65 -18.12 -16.56
C TYR A 652 47.41 -19.17 -15.48
N VAL A 653 47.55 -18.79 -14.21
CA VAL A 653 47.18 -19.65 -13.07
C VAL A 653 45.67 -19.87 -13.05
N ASP A 654 45.18 -21.11 -13.06
CA ASP A 654 43.76 -21.35 -12.78
C ASP A 654 43.49 -21.20 -11.27
N SER A 655 42.83 -20.10 -10.91
CA SER A 655 42.56 -19.80 -9.50
C SER A 655 41.36 -20.54 -8.91
N GLN A 656 40.68 -21.36 -9.69
CA GLN A 656 39.60 -22.25 -9.21
C GLN A 656 40.04 -23.70 -9.10
N ASN A 657 40.96 -24.14 -9.95
CA ASN A 657 41.46 -25.50 -9.95
C ASN A 657 42.99 -25.53 -9.94
N ALA A 658 43.58 -25.88 -8.79
CA ALA A 658 45.03 -25.95 -8.63
C ALA A 658 45.69 -27.00 -9.53
N ASP A 659 44.96 -28.03 -9.98
CA ASP A 659 45.47 -29.07 -10.87
C ASP A 659 45.52 -28.64 -12.35
N ASN A 660 45.04 -27.42 -12.64
CA ASN A 660 44.94 -26.87 -13.97
C ASN A 660 45.68 -25.53 -14.11
N TYR A 661 45.89 -25.12 -15.35
CA TYR A 661 46.25 -23.78 -15.78
C TYR A 661 45.24 -23.31 -16.84
N ILE A 662 45.13 -22.00 -17.04
CA ILE A 662 44.32 -21.44 -18.12
C ILE A 662 45.23 -21.26 -19.34
N SER A 663 44.82 -21.83 -20.46
CA SER A 663 45.50 -21.70 -21.76
C SER A 663 44.60 -20.91 -22.72
N CYS A 664 45.09 -19.80 -23.26
CA CYS A 664 44.39 -19.01 -24.27
C CYS A 664 45.10 -19.14 -25.62
N VAL A 665 44.42 -19.73 -26.59
CA VAL A 665 45.00 -20.15 -27.87
C VAL A 665 45.12 -18.98 -28.84
N LYS A 666 46.24 -18.93 -29.55
CA LYS A 666 46.54 -17.95 -30.61
C LYS A 666 45.52 -17.96 -31.74
N GLY A 667 45.32 -16.81 -32.37
CA GLY A 667 44.46 -16.62 -33.54
C GLY A 667 42.96 -16.51 -33.24
N ASN A 668 42.38 -17.38 -32.39
CA ASN A 668 40.96 -17.29 -32.00
C ASN A 668 40.73 -16.71 -30.59
N GLY A 669 41.77 -16.67 -29.76
CA GLY A 669 41.76 -16.15 -28.39
C GLY A 669 41.05 -17.03 -27.37
N ALA A 670 40.63 -18.24 -27.74
CA ALA A 670 39.81 -19.11 -26.89
C ALA A 670 40.61 -19.58 -25.67
N CYS A 671 40.07 -19.35 -24.48
CA CYS A 671 40.66 -19.70 -23.19
C CYS A 671 40.01 -20.96 -22.60
N THR A 672 40.82 -21.92 -22.17
CA THR A 672 40.37 -23.17 -21.57
C THR A 672 41.15 -23.53 -20.31
N SER A 673 40.50 -24.16 -19.35
CA SER A 673 41.16 -24.73 -18.17
C SER A 673 41.73 -26.10 -18.54
N THR A 674 43.05 -26.23 -18.48
CA THR A 674 43.81 -27.39 -18.95
C THR A 674 44.58 -28.02 -17.81
N ALA A 675 44.49 -29.33 -17.65
CA ALA A 675 45.24 -30.05 -16.62
C ALA A 675 46.75 -30.04 -16.92
N HIS A 676 47.58 -29.72 -15.92
CA HIS A 676 49.04 -29.90 -16.00
C HIS A 676 49.49 -31.30 -15.55
N SER A 677 48.55 -32.13 -15.09
CA SER A 677 48.77 -33.51 -14.65
C SER A 677 49.86 -33.63 -13.57
N ALA A 678 49.79 -32.83 -12.50
CA ALA A 678 50.66 -32.91 -11.31
C ALA A 678 52.13 -33.24 -11.66
N SER A 679 52.66 -32.58 -12.68
CA SER A 679 53.86 -33.07 -13.35
C SER A 679 55.06 -33.03 -12.41
N THR A 680 55.77 -34.15 -12.34
CA THR A 680 57.13 -34.23 -11.82
C THR A 680 58.03 -34.66 -12.98
N PRO A 681 58.93 -33.79 -13.49
CA PRO A 681 59.27 -32.43 -13.02
C PRO A 681 58.19 -31.36 -13.29
N PRO A 682 58.24 -30.20 -12.62
CA PRO A 682 57.32 -29.09 -12.88
C PRO A 682 57.43 -28.60 -14.32
N VAL A 683 56.30 -28.14 -14.87
CA VAL A 683 56.23 -27.54 -16.21
C VAL A 683 56.21 -26.01 -16.12
N PHE A 684 56.76 -25.36 -17.14
CA PHE A 684 56.90 -23.90 -17.19
C PHE A 684 56.30 -23.33 -18.47
N PHE A 685 55.70 -22.14 -18.34
CA PHE A 685 55.18 -21.33 -19.45
C PHE A 685 55.60 -19.87 -19.26
N VAL A 686 55.60 -19.09 -20.34
CA VAL A 686 55.66 -17.62 -20.22
C VAL A 686 54.34 -17.15 -19.62
N ASP A 687 54.39 -16.29 -18.61
CA ASP A 687 53.19 -15.76 -17.98
C ASP A 687 52.43 -14.83 -18.95
N GLY A 688 51.13 -15.08 -19.11
CA GLY A 688 50.27 -14.36 -20.05
C GLY A 688 49.82 -12.97 -19.57
N TYR A 689 50.06 -12.61 -18.32
CA TYR A 689 49.69 -11.31 -17.75
C TYR A 689 50.89 -10.40 -17.54
N ASP A 690 51.99 -10.94 -17.02
CA ASP A 690 53.24 -10.23 -16.73
C ASP A 690 54.42 -10.92 -17.40
N ALA A 691 54.83 -10.40 -18.57
CA ALA A 691 55.91 -10.98 -19.35
C ALA A 691 57.27 -11.02 -18.63
N SER A 692 57.44 -10.41 -17.45
CA SER A 692 58.65 -10.58 -16.63
C SER A 692 58.68 -11.89 -15.85
N LYS A 693 57.57 -12.61 -15.82
CA LYS A 693 57.36 -13.80 -15.00
C LYS A 693 57.22 -15.06 -15.85
N VAL A 694 57.39 -16.19 -15.17
CA VAL A 694 57.09 -17.53 -15.68
C VAL A 694 55.99 -18.15 -14.82
N LEU A 695 55.09 -18.89 -15.46
CA LEU A 695 54.10 -19.72 -14.79
C LEU A 695 54.74 -21.07 -14.49
N LYS A 696 54.91 -21.41 -13.20
CA LYS A 696 55.39 -22.73 -12.76
C LYS A 696 54.21 -23.58 -12.30
N CYS A 697 53.99 -24.73 -12.92
CA CYS A 697 52.99 -25.71 -12.51
C CYS A 697 53.63 -26.99 -11.98
N SER A 698 53.11 -27.49 -10.87
CA SER A 698 53.61 -28.67 -10.17
C SER A 698 52.46 -29.41 -9.48
N SER A 699 52.75 -30.52 -8.78
CA SER A 699 51.76 -31.18 -7.93
C SER A 699 51.19 -30.32 -6.79
N ALA A 700 51.84 -29.20 -6.45
CA ALA A 700 51.31 -28.21 -5.50
C ALA A 700 50.41 -27.15 -6.17
N GLY A 701 50.25 -27.24 -7.50
CA GLY A 701 49.51 -26.32 -8.36
C GLY A 701 50.39 -25.36 -9.14
N CYS A 702 49.76 -24.37 -9.77
CA CYS A 702 50.42 -23.34 -10.56
C CYS A 702 50.62 -22.03 -9.80
N GLU A 703 51.76 -21.38 -9.99
CA GLU A 703 52.04 -20.05 -9.44
C GLU A 703 52.90 -19.19 -10.36
N GLU A 704 52.69 -17.87 -10.31
CA GLU A 704 53.55 -16.88 -10.96
C GLU A 704 54.91 -16.82 -10.23
N LYS A 705 56.01 -16.88 -10.98
CA LYS A 705 57.39 -16.72 -10.48
C LYS A 705 58.15 -15.69 -11.28
N GLU A 706 59.02 -14.94 -10.61
CA GLU A 706 59.98 -14.09 -11.32
C GLU A 706 60.87 -14.96 -12.22
N GLY A 707 61.05 -14.51 -13.47
CA GLY A 707 61.94 -15.17 -14.41
C GLY A 707 63.41 -15.03 -14.01
N ALA A 708 64.18 -16.11 -14.12
CA ALA A 708 65.62 -16.07 -13.87
C ALA A 708 66.33 -15.24 -14.94
N THR A 709 66.90 -14.11 -14.53
CA THR A 709 67.61 -13.16 -15.42
C THR A 709 69.10 -13.46 -15.57
N THR A 710 69.62 -14.44 -14.83
CA THR A 710 71.01 -14.87 -14.93
C THR A 710 71.28 -15.39 -16.34
N ALA A 711 72.22 -14.75 -17.05
CA ALA A 711 72.58 -15.14 -18.40
C ALA A 711 72.95 -16.63 -18.48
N GLY A 712 72.41 -17.33 -19.46
CA GLY A 712 72.61 -18.77 -19.67
C GLY A 712 71.57 -19.68 -19.02
N TYR A 713 70.74 -19.19 -18.09
CA TYR A 713 69.64 -19.98 -17.51
C TYR A 713 68.41 -20.03 -18.43
N GLY A 714 67.64 -21.10 -18.33
CA GLY A 714 66.39 -21.27 -19.09
C GLY A 714 65.43 -22.28 -18.46
N TYR A 715 64.18 -22.26 -18.91
CA TYR A 715 63.14 -23.23 -18.54
C TYR A 715 62.66 -23.97 -19.79
N ILE A 716 62.27 -25.24 -19.66
CA ILE A 716 61.63 -25.97 -20.77
C ILE A 716 60.20 -25.44 -20.91
N ASP A 717 59.86 -24.93 -22.10
CA ASP A 717 58.52 -24.46 -22.40
C ASP A 717 57.57 -25.64 -22.65
N ALA A 718 56.54 -25.77 -21.83
CA ALA A 718 55.55 -26.82 -21.96
C ALA A 718 54.44 -26.50 -22.97
N ALA A 719 54.44 -25.31 -23.58
CA ALA A 719 53.46 -24.89 -24.59
C ALA A 719 53.44 -25.73 -25.88
N THR A 720 54.55 -26.39 -26.21
CA THR A 720 54.80 -26.94 -27.54
C THR A 720 54.15 -28.32 -27.77
N THR A 721 53.21 -28.39 -28.73
CA THR A 721 52.73 -29.64 -29.32
C THR A 721 53.28 -29.79 -30.75
N GLY A 722 54.39 -30.52 -30.90
CA GLY A 722 55.09 -30.68 -32.17
C GLY A 722 56.62 -30.70 -32.01
N SER A 723 57.34 -31.16 -33.02
CA SER A 723 58.74 -31.62 -33.01
C SER A 723 59.84 -30.55 -32.77
N GLY A 724 59.61 -29.56 -31.91
CA GLY A 724 60.62 -28.58 -31.53
C GLY A 724 60.22 -27.87 -30.24
N TYR A 725 60.74 -28.35 -29.10
CA TYR A 725 60.52 -27.74 -27.79
C TYR A 725 61.22 -26.38 -27.72
N LYS A 726 60.53 -25.37 -27.18
CA LYS A 726 61.09 -24.03 -26.96
C LYS A 726 61.75 -23.94 -25.59
N VAL A 727 62.72 -23.04 -25.44
CA VAL A 727 63.32 -22.68 -24.15
C VAL A 727 62.87 -21.28 -23.76
N ILE A 728 62.35 -21.13 -22.55
CA ILE A 728 62.01 -19.84 -21.97
C ILE A 728 63.28 -19.24 -21.39
N THR A 729 63.70 -18.08 -21.90
CA THR A 729 64.80 -17.30 -21.35
C THR A 729 64.32 -15.92 -20.94
N CYS A 730 64.78 -15.43 -19.79
CA CYS A 730 64.42 -14.11 -19.29
C CYS A 730 65.63 -13.18 -19.31
N LYS A 731 65.47 -11.98 -19.86
CA LYS A 731 66.53 -10.97 -19.96
C LYS A 731 66.11 -9.73 -19.19
N SER A 732 67.04 -9.17 -18.41
CA SER A 732 66.88 -7.86 -17.81
C SER A 732 67.83 -6.87 -18.45
N ASP A 733 67.32 -5.72 -18.88
CA ASP A 733 68.13 -4.61 -19.41
C ASP A 733 68.46 -3.55 -18.35
N GLY A 734 68.18 -3.85 -17.07
CA GLY A 734 68.32 -2.91 -15.95
C GLY A 734 67.08 -2.03 -15.71
N THR A 735 66.10 -2.03 -16.62
CA THR A 735 64.83 -1.30 -16.47
C THR A 735 63.60 -2.19 -16.46
N ALA A 736 63.62 -3.30 -17.22
CA ALA A 736 62.56 -4.30 -17.25
C ALA A 736 63.15 -5.70 -17.43
N THR A 737 62.43 -6.70 -16.90
CA THR A 737 62.70 -8.12 -17.18
C THR A 737 61.66 -8.61 -18.16
N ILE A 738 62.07 -9.33 -19.20
CA ILE A 738 61.17 -9.94 -20.20
C ILE A 738 61.58 -11.39 -20.42
N CYS A 739 60.64 -12.31 -20.22
CA CYS A 739 60.72 -13.72 -20.52
C CYS A 739 60.14 -13.99 -21.91
N THR A 740 60.85 -14.78 -22.71
CA THR A 740 60.45 -15.14 -24.08
C THR A 740 60.70 -16.62 -24.33
N ALA A 741 59.74 -17.28 -24.98
CA ALA A 741 59.89 -18.64 -25.48
C ALA A 741 60.59 -18.60 -26.85
N ASN A 742 61.85 -19.02 -26.88
CA ASN A 742 62.68 -18.96 -28.07
C ASN A 742 62.79 -20.35 -28.72
N GLU A 743 62.75 -20.39 -30.05
CA GLU A 743 63.14 -21.59 -30.79
C GLU A 743 64.63 -21.84 -30.59
N ASN A 744 65.00 -23.09 -30.34
CA ASN A 744 66.41 -23.41 -30.20
C ASN A 744 67.10 -23.35 -31.55
N GLY A 745 68.13 -22.49 -31.67
CA GLY A 745 69.03 -22.47 -32.82
C GLY A 745 69.07 -21.21 -33.69
N SER A 746 68.57 -20.04 -33.28
CA SER A 746 68.93 -18.80 -34.00
C SER A 746 70.32 -18.30 -33.57
N LYS A 747 71.34 -18.93 -34.16
CA LYS A 747 72.74 -18.51 -34.17
C LYS A 747 72.83 -16.99 -34.42
N ALA A 748 73.41 -16.25 -33.48
CA ALA A 748 73.96 -14.93 -33.80
C ALA A 748 75.05 -15.16 -34.86
N ALA A 749 74.85 -14.59 -36.04
CA ALA A 749 75.68 -14.86 -37.20
C ALA A 749 77.16 -14.47 -36.97
N SER A 750 78.03 -15.45 -36.72
CA SER A 750 79.41 -15.48 -37.23
C SER A 750 80.12 -16.79 -36.86
N GLY A 751 80.64 -17.51 -37.86
CA GLY A 751 81.74 -18.47 -37.69
C GLY A 751 81.39 -19.95 -37.90
N SER A 752 82.06 -20.55 -38.89
CA SER A 752 82.26 -21.99 -39.15
C SER A 752 82.47 -22.81 -37.87
N GLY A 753 81.94 -24.01 -37.66
CA GLY A 753 81.65 -25.10 -38.59
C GLY A 753 82.37 -26.34 -38.04
N GLU A 754 81.70 -27.10 -37.17
CA GLU A 754 81.95 -28.50 -36.81
C GLU A 754 80.78 -29.01 -35.94
N GLU A 755 80.60 -30.33 -35.93
CA GLU A 755 79.47 -31.12 -35.41
C GLU A 755 79.26 -30.98 -33.87
N ASP A 756 78.01 -31.23 -33.42
CA ASP A 756 77.44 -31.04 -32.06
C ASP A 756 77.26 -29.57 -31.59
N ASP A 757 76.24 -28.89 -32.16
CA ASP A 757 75.78 -27.57 -31.69
C ASP A 757 74.69 -27.76 -30.59
N THR A 758 75.06 -28.43 -29.50
CA THR A 758 74.20 -28.67 -28.34
C THR A 758 74.27 -27.46 -27.41
N THR A 759 73.16 -26.75 -27.25
CA THR A 759 73.10 -25.60 -26.32
C THR A 759 72.64 -26.09 -24.94
N TYR A 760 73.40 -25.75 -23.91
CA TYR A 760 73.11 -26.13 -22.53
C TYR A 760 72.61 -24.93 -21.72
N PHE A 761 71.48 -25.10 -21.04
CA PHE A 761 70.96 -24.11 -20.09
C PHE A 761 70.88 -24.74 -18.68
N PRO A 762 71.56 -24.17 -17.66
CA PRO A 762 71.32 -24.56 -16.28
C PRO A 762 69.87 -24.29 -15.90
N HIS A 763 69.21 -25.26 -15.26
CA HIS A 763 67.85 -25.08 -14.79
C HIS A 763 67.84 -24.17 -13.54
N PRO A 764 67.13 -23.03 -13.53
CA PRO A 764 67.13 -22.09 -12.42
C PRO A 764 66.36 -22.57 -11.20
N ASP A 765 65.43 -23.51 -11.38
CA ASP A 765 64.67 -24.08 -10.27
C ASP A 765 65.50 -25.11 -9.49
N THR A 766 65.73 -24.82 -8.21
CA THR A 766 66.49 -25.68 -7.29
C THR A 766 65.81 -27.01 -6.99
N THR A 767 64.55 -27.22 -7.35
CA THR A 767 63.92 -28.55 -7.27
C THR A 767 64.31 -29.48 -8.42
N VAL A 768 64.98 -28.94 -9.44
CA VAL A 768 65.47 -29.65 -10.64
C VAL A 768 67.00 -29.48 -10.76
N LYS A 769 67.68 -29.19 -9.64
CA LYS A 769 69.03 -28.60 -9.53
C LYS A 769 70.16 -29.39 -10.18
N ASP A 770 69.98 -30.70 -10.36
CA ASP A 770 71.01 -31.58 -10.93
C ASP A 770 70.82 -31.80 -12.44
N LYS A 771 69.85 -31.08 -13.05
CA LYS A 771 69.55 -31.19 -14.48
C LYS A 771 70.05 -29.99 -15.28
N ILE A 772 70.65 -30.28 -16.41
CA ILE A 772 70.96 -29.30 -17.45
C ILE A 772 69.93 -29.50 -18.57
N ILE A 773 69.37 -28.41 -19.09
CA ILE A 773 68.54 -28.48 -20.28
C ILE A 773 69.48 -28.59 -21.46
N SER A 774 69.55 -29.78 -22.07
CA SER A 774 70.31 -30.06 -23.29
C SER A 774 69.40 -29.90 -24.49
N CYS A 775 69.82 -29.12 -25.47
CA CYS A 775 69.06 -28.89 -26.67
C CYS A 775 69.92 -29.04 -27.91
N GLU A 776 69.71 -30.14 -28.63
CA GLU A 776 70.38 -30.40 -29.89
C GLU A 776 69.56 -29.83 -31.06
N ASN A 777 70.26 -29.27 -32.04
CA ASN A 777 69.64 -28.67 -33.21
C ASN A 777 68.78 -29.70 -33.98
N GLY A 778 67.48 -29.44 -34.09
CA GLY A 778 66.52 -30.34 -34.73
C GLY A 778 66.07 -31.55 -33.89
N LYS A 779 66.44 -31.64 -32.60
CA LYS A 779 65.91 -32.62 -31.64
C LYS A 779 65.19 -31.96 -30.46
N GLU A 780 64.52 -32.77 -29.65
CA GLU A 780 63.80 -32.33 -28.46
C GLU A 780 64.78 -31.85 -27.38
N CYS A 781 64.47 -30.72 -26.73
CA CYS A 781 65.19 -30.30 -25.52
C CYS A 781 64.81 -31.22 -24.37
N GLU A 782 65.79 -31.79 -23.69
CA GLU A 782 65.56 -32.65 -22.53
C GLU A 782 66.32 -32.16 -21.31
N ALA A 783 65.69 -32.33 -20.15
CA ALA A 783 66.36 -32.14 -18.87
C ALA A 783 67.17 -33.42 -18.57
N VAL A 784 68.44 -33.41 -18.96
CA VAL A 784 69.37 -34.50 -18.69
C VAL A 784 69.94 -34.35 -17.30
N ASP A 785 70.06 -35.47 -16.59
CA ASP A 785 70.88 -35.50 -15.38
C ASP A 785 72.32 -35.18 -15.81
N HIS A 786 73.04 -34.41 -15.00
CA HIS A 786 74.47 -34.23 -15.21
C HIS A 786 75.15 -35.60 -14.99
N GLU A 787 75.24 -36.42 -16.04
CA GLU A 787 76.01 -37.66 -15.98
C GLU A 787 77.48 -37.27 -15.85
N ASP A 788 78.04 -37.54 -14.66
CA ASP A 788 79.47 -37.60 -14.43
C ASP A 788 80.04 -38.78 -15.25
N GLU A 789 80.19 -38.61 -16.56
CA GLU A 789 81.14 -39.43 -17.31
C GLU A 789 82.55 -39.01 -16.89
N ALA A 790 83.06 -39.74 -15.89
CA ALA A 790 84.47 -40.01 -15.57
C ALA A 790 85.51 -39.20 -16.38
N SER A 791 85.61 -37.90 -16.12
CA SER A 791 86.68 -37.05 -16.61
C SER A 791 87.55 -36.67 -15.41
N GLU A 792 88.79 -37.15 -15.39
CA GLU A 792 89.80 -36.92 -14.34
C GLU A 792 90.25 -35.45 -14.19
N LYS A 793 89.41 -34.46 -14.49
CA LYS A 793 89.70 -33.05 -14.20
C LYS A 793 89.16 -32.68 -12.83
N LYS A 794 89.97 -32.98 -11.81
CA LYS A 794 89.81 -32.40 -10.47
C LYS A 794 89.97 -30.89 -10.55
N SER A 795 88.91 -30.14 -10.26
CA SER A 795 88.96 -28.69 -10.11
C SER A 795 89.92 -28.34 -8.98
N THR A 796 91.02 -27.64 -9.29
CA THR A 796 91.91 -27.05 -8.31
C THR A 796 91.41 -25.63 -8.05
N CYS A 797 90.90 -25.37 -6.85
CA CYS A 797 90.49 -24.02 -6.47
C CYS A 797 91.75 -23.20 -6.15
N VAL A 798 92.04 -22.17 -6.95
CA VAL A 798 93.07 -21.16 -6.67
C VAL A 798 92.39 -19.83 -6.35
N LEU A 799 93.09 -18.95 -5.62
CA LEU A 799 92.67 -17.56 -5.46
C LEU A 799 92.65 -16.90 -6.85
N ASP A 800 91.47 -16.52 -7.32
CA ASP A 800 91.25 -15.92 -8.65
C ASP A 800 91.76 -14.47 -8.71
N ASP A 801 91.85 -13.82 -7.55
CA ASP A 801 92.43 -12.49 -7.39
C ASP A 801 93.30 -12.46 -6.13
N THR A 802 94.51 -11.91 -6.27
CA THR A 802 95.45 -11.72 -5.16
C THR A 802 95.52 -10.27 -4.71
N ASP A 803 94.81 -9.34 -5.37
CA ASP A 803 94.81 -7.93 -5.02
C ASP A 803 93.84 -7.63 -3.87
N ALA A 804 94.37 -7.05 -2.79
CA ALA A 804 93.61 -6.73 -1.59
C ALA A 804 92.69 -5.51 -1.83
N PRO A 805 91.40 -5.57 -1.47
CA PRO A 805 90.52 -4.40 -1.49
C PRO A 805 91.05 -3.26 -0.60
N GLN A 806 91.75 -3.61 0.50
CA GLN A 806 92.47 -2.70 1.39
C GLN A 806 93.75 -3.37 1.95
N PRO A 807 94.84 -2.61 2.19
CA PRO A 807 96.04 -3.15 2.83
C PRO A 807 95.82 -3.49 4.31
N ASN A 808 96.54 -4.49 4.83
CA ASN A 808 96.41 -5.02 6.19
C ASN A 808 95.06 -5.70 6.51
N SER A 809 94.41 -6.31 5.51
CA SER A 809 93.15 -7.04 5.68
C SER A 809 93.35 -8.52 5.99
N VAL A 810 92.47 -9.09 6.81
CA VAL A 810 92.48 -10.52 7.18
C VAL A 810 91.09 -11.13 6.96
N TYR A 811 91.06 -12.29 6.32
CA TYR A 811 89.86 -13.07 6.01
C TYR A 811 90.01 -14.52 6.47
N VAL A 812 88.89 -15.21 6.73
CA VAL A 812 88.90 -16.67 6.89
C VAL A 812 89.05 -17.31 5.50
N ASN A 813 89.96 -18.27 5.37
CA ASN A 813 90.10 -19.04 4.14
C ASN A 813 88.93 -20.01 3.99
N ALA A 814 87.93 -19.67 3.17
CA ALA A 814 86.75 -20.50 2.96
C ALA A 814 87.06 -21.87 2.33
N LEU A 815 88.24 -22.02 1.71
CA LEU A 815 88.72 -23.28 1.13
C LEU A 815 89.41 -24.17 2.17
N PHE A 816 89.61 -23.70 3.39
CA PHE A 816 90.30 -24.46 4.43
C PHE A 816 89.51 -25.71 4.87
N GLY A 817 90.13 -26.89 4.76
CA GLY A 817 89.55 -28.17 5.14
C GLY A 817 88.50 -28.73 4.17
N LYS A 818 88.35 -28.13 2.98
CA LYS A 818 87.49 -28.65 1.90
C LYS A 818 88.25 -29.66 1.04
N GLU A 819 87.53 -30.61 0.44
CA GLU A 819 88.12 -31.60 -0.47
C GLU A 819 88.79 -30.89 -1.66
N GLY A 820 90.11 -31.05 -1.83
CA GLY A 820 90.91 -30.35 -2.84
C GLY A 820 91.32 -28.91 -2.52
N GLY A 821 90.97 -28.38 -1.34
CA GLY A 821 91.31 -27.03 -0.87
C GLY A 821 92.55 -26.95 0.03
N ASP A 822 92.78 -25.78 0.62
CA ASP A 822 93.89 -25.58 1.57
C ASP A 822 93.67 -26.40 2.85
N THR A 823 94.70 -27.06 3.37
CA THR A 823 94.61 -27.85 4.61
C THR A 823 95.52 -27.35 5.71
N THR A 824 96.27 -26.28 5.44
CA THR A 824 97.33 -25.76 6.32
C THR A 824 97.12 -24.31 6.73
N ASN A 825 96.42 -23.52 5.94
CA ASN A 825 96.27 -22.08 6.12
C ASN A 825 94.80 -21.70 6.28
N PRO A 826 94.31 -21.52 7.52
CA PRO A 826 92.92 -21.18 7.79
C PRO A 826 92.60 -19.69 7.55
N LEU A 827 93.59 -18.85 7.27
CA LEU A 827 93.43 -17.42 7.02
C LEU A 827 93.94 -17.01 5.64
N ILE A 828 93.46 -15.88 5.15
CA ILE A 828 94.06 -15.12 4.05
C ILE A 828 94.47 -13.77 4.64
N ILE A 829 95.77 -13.45 4.57
CA ILE A 829 96.32 -12.19 5.09
C ILE A 829 96.85 -11.38 3.92
N CYS A 830 96.44 -10.13 3.84
CA CYS A 830 96.89 -9.16 2.85
C CYS A 830 97.81 -8.15 3.55
N ASP A 831 99.07 -8.07 3.13
CA ASP A 831 100.07 -7.22 3.81
C ASP A 831 100.03 -5.75 3.32
N THR A 832 101.06 -4.95 3.64
CA THR A 832 101.15 -3.54 3.24
C THR A 832 101.43 -3.35 1.73
N THR A 833 101.74 -4.43 1.02
CA THR A 833 101.68 -4.51 -0.44
C THR A 833 100.36 -5.17 -0.80
N PRO A 834 99.71 -4.84 -1.93
CA PRO A 834 98.34 -5.27 -2.23
C PRO A 834 98.18 -6.79 -2.43
N THR A 835 99.13 -7.63 -2.05
CA THR A 835 99.09 -9.09 -2.29
C THR A 835 98.51 -9.84 -1.09
N CYS A 836 97.44 -10.58 -1.30
CA CYS A 836 96.80 -11.47 -0.34
C CYS A 836 97.35 -12.91 -0.45
N ILE A 837 97.75 -13.51 0.66
CA ILE A 837 98.30 -14.87 0.69
C ILE A 837 97.62 -15.74 1.76
N PRO A 838 97.29 -17.01 1.45
CA PRO A 838 96.89 -17.99 2.45
C PRO A 838 97.97 -18.11 3.54
N SER A 839 97.57 -17.93 4.79
CA SER A 839 98.47 -17.85 5.94
C SER A 839 97.99 -18.68 7.12
N LYS A 840 98.96 -19.11 7.94
CA LYS A 840 98.69 -19.69 9.27
C LYS A 840 98.32 -18.60 10.27
N ALA A 841 97.56 -18.99 11.29
CA ALA A 841 97.37 -18.14 12.44
C ALA A 841 98.65 -18.08 13.29
N THR A 842 99.09 -16.89 13.71
CA THR A 842 100.19 -16.69 14.65
C THR A 842 99.67 -16.75 16.09
N ILE A 843 100.11 -17.74 16.88
CA ILE A 843 99.67 -17.94 18.28
C ILE A 843 100.79 -17.51 19.24
N THR A 844 100.59 -16.44 20.01
CA THR A 844 101.55 -16.00 21.05
C THR A 844 100.96 -16.12 22.46
N GLY A 845 101.56 -16.97 23.30
CA GLY A 845 101.44 -16.95 24.77
C GLY A 845 100.12 -17.43 25.40
N SER A 846 99.02 -17.52 24.65
CA SER A 846 97.75 -18.15 25.07
C SER A 846 97.15 -18.94 23.89
N ALA A 847 96.38 -20.00 24.16
CA ALA A 847 95.93 -20.99 23.17
C ALA A 847 94.99 -20.47 22.05
N LYS A 848 94.90 -19.15 21.83
CA LYS A 848 94.08 -18.52 20.80
C LYS A 848 94.79 -17.29 20.21
N SER A 849 94.52 -17.00 18.94
CA SER A 849 94.80 -15.70 18.30
C SER A 849 93.52 -15.08 17.77
N TYR A 850 93.51 -13.75 17.69
CA TYR A 850 92.34 -12.97 17.30
C TYR A 850 92.74 -12.00 16.18
N TYR A 851 91.94 -11.94 15.11
CA TYR A 851 92.10 -11.05 13.97
C TYR A 851 90.81 -10.28 13.74
N ILE A 852 90.92 -9.09 13.15
CA ILE A 852 89.74 -8.32 12.72
C ILE A 852 89.32 -8.83 11.33
N ASN A 853 88.07 -9.27 11.19
CA ASN A 853 87.52 -9.76 9.94
C ASN A 853 87.27 -8.59 8.97
N SER A 854 87.88 -8.64 7.78
CA SER A 854 87.86 -7.54 6.81
C SER A 854 86.83 -7.72 5.69
N ASP A 855 85.82 -8.57 5.86
CA ASP A 855 84.77 -8.78 4.86
C ASP A 855 83.88 -7.56 4.61
N LEU A 856 83.19 -7.54 3.47
CA LEU A 856 82.43 -6.38 3.02
C LEU A 856 81.18 -6.10 3.86
N GLU A 857 80.72 -7.08 4.65
CA GLU A 857 79.55 -6.96 5.53
C GLU A 857 79.92 -6.34 6.89
N SER A 858 81.11 -6.62 7.45
CA SER A 858 81.58 -6.02 8.71
C SER A 858 81.76 -4.50 8.63
N VAL A 859 82.06 -3.96 7.43
CA VAL A 859 82.23 -2.51 7.20
C VAL A 859 80.89 -1.78 7.04
N LYS A 860 79.77 -2.48 6.83
CA LYS A 860 78.43 -1.89 6.62
C LYS A 860 77.43 -2.33 7.69
N ALA A 861 77.64 -1.83 8.90
CA ALA A 861 76.62 -1.45 9.88
C ALA A 861 75.79 -2.54 10.62
N THR A 862 76.20 -3.81 10.63
CA THR A 862 75.74 -4.78 11.65
C THR A 862 76.91 -5.65 12.11
N LEU A 863 77.37 -5.44 13.36
CA LEU A 863 78.57 -6.03 13.99
C LEU A 863 78.39 -7.52 14.37
N ASP A 864 77.98 -8.34 13.40
CA ASP A 864 77.93 -9.80 13.51
C ASP A 864 79.10 -10.37 12.69
N ASN A 865 80.08 -11.00 13.37
CA ASN A 865 81.29 -11.66 12.81
C ASN A 865 82.56 -10.80 12.61
N ASP A 866 82.75 -9.75 13.42
CA ASP A 866 83.90 -8.83 13.25
C ASP A 866 85.25 -9.38 13.72
N ILE A 867 85.25 -10.45 14.53
CA ILE A 867 86.48 -11.02 15.08
C ILE A 867 86.63 -12.47 14.62
N ILE A 868 87.75 -12.77 13.99
CA ILE A 868 88.18 -14.13 13.66
C ILE A 868 89.00 -14.67 14.83
N VAL A 869 88.64 -15.85 15.34
CA VAL A 869 89.36 -16.53 16.41
C VAL A 869 89.92 -17.84 15.91
N CYS A 870 91.22 -18.03 16.08
CA CYS A 870 91.91 -19.27 15.73
C CYS A 870 92.44 -19.94 17.01
N THR A 871 92.11 -21.23 17.22
CA THR A 871 92.55 -22.02 18.37
C THR A 871 93.88 -22.75 18.16
N GLY A 872 94.35 -22.83 16.91
CA GLY A 872 95.64 -23.40 16.53
C GLY A 872 96.12 -22.85 15.18
N GLU A 873 97.41 -23.00 14.87
CA GLU A 873 98.02 -22.40 13.66
C GLU A 873 97.45 -22.94 12.34
N SER A 874 96.98 -24.19 12.35
CA SER A 874 96.41 -24.92 11.21
C SER A 874 95.10 -25.62 11.58
N GLU A 875 94.32 -25.02 12.48
CA GLU A 875 92.93 -25.42 12.76
C GLU A 875 91.96 -24.41 12.16
N LYS A 876 90.71 -24.81 11.95
CA LYS A 876 89.69 -23.91 11.42
C LYS A 876 89.51 -22.71 12.37
N CYS A 877 89.54 -21.51 11.80
CA CYS A 877 89.21 -20.30 12.54
C CYS A 877 87.72 -20.02 12.44
N ASP A 878 87.10 -19.60 13.53
CA ASP A 878 85.67 -19.31 13.61
C ASP A 878 85.43 -17.81 13.89
N PHE A 879 84.24 -17.34 13.53
CA PHE A 879 83.81 -15.97 13.81
C PHE A 879 83.22 -15.86 15.22
N VAL A 880 83.51 -14.75 15.90
CA VAL A 880 82.84 -14.36 17.14
C VAL A 880 82.35 -12.92 17.03
N LYS A 881 81.26 -12.62 17.73
CA LYS A 881 80.76 -11.24 17.84
C LYS A 881 81.71 -10.41 18.70
N GLY A 882 82.08 -9.22 18.24
CA GLY A 882 82.80 -8.24 19.05
C GLY A 882 81.88 -7.66 20.12
N ALA A 883 82.35 -7.60 21.37
CA ALA A 883 81.66 -6.86 22.43
C ALA A 883 82.24 -5.43 22.48
N HIS A 884 81.45 -4.42 22.13
CA HIS A 884 81.76 -3.04 22.47
C HIS A 884 81.13 -2.67 23.81
N SER A 885 81.88 -1.91 24.63
CA SER A 885 81.30 -1.17 25.73
C SER A 885 80.49 0.00 25.17
N ASP A 886 79.17 -0.17 25.27
CA ASP A 886 78.02 0.73 25.17
C ASP A 886 77.05 0.41 24.03
#